data_AF-A0A7U9NJ26-F1
#
_entry.id   AF-A0A7U9NJ26-F1
#
_cell.length_a   1.000
_cell.length_b   1.000
_cell.length_c   1.000
_cell.angle_alpha   90.00
_cell.angle_beta   90.00
_cell.angle_gamma   90.00
#
_symmetry.space_group_name_H-M   'P 1'
#
loop_
_entity.id
_entity.type
_entity.pdbx_description
1 polymer ?
#
loop_
_entity_poly.entity_id
_entity_poly.type
_entity_poly.pdbx_seq_one_letter_code
_entity_poly.pdbx_strand_id
1 'polypeptide(L)'
;MLTLKLTPKLPSAHFKSASLAIPGQVTFYELHAALELILNLSCGACYSFMLMTSKHAIEDFIAAEYKIAPAFNKNAQIRYLNPYPQTFACLLELESADDKEDIPYPAITGTGSDSQINTWLKEYCHFSNTWRYHNEDFFQKEQKAERKNKKQSTAAASHPETAEPQFITGFRPKTIEQKQQILQSLYLASEFNASTRVTVGSSRYTQSQLLEASKKNNLIDYCRYSLLPVSANRRKKELAEAFTANLQENMWLTLVLLPREAIELYFRLCRLKENQKLTLNLEKEKAALELLIYLGMTDLIFGEGETDIRLELSTDYKKSFQLFFQNSKNFAPESVCTSFLSPEQKTGSWQRIVKGYEELDYRVTMLLCRYGILTAEDLRRKLCNCYGYRFEQDQFKNYLMLHLRLLEIVYTGHLRGTRQRLVSIRELNIAYALKVQESPVSPEQQRPVTKEELDIYTEWLSNQLEDLAHLLSSYTDDASLFIEVSKQIMYAVLENETWGDYLEILSELLEDIDAFMRMCFWYELSKLYLHLPVAGLGGYSRMEYAEKEHLSNPYLILNGAEDSLEDWKDMDIFGMPFDVQCELYLSAERFVKDGTELSEKRMMKYAKKQIGSEMAAALQIHCCLISGNPRLLTLLEKGAKRGNVEAREMLEEVKSLLDLDE
;
A
#
# COMPACT_ATOMS: atom_id res chain seq x y z
N MET A 1 -0.81 43.05 5.18
CA MET A 1 -1.97 42.15 4.97
C MET A 1 -2.12 41.81 3.49
N LEU A 2 -2.40 40.55 3.15
CA LEU A 2 -2.84 40.14 1.82
C LEU A 2 -4.34 39.82 1.87
N THR A 3 -5.09 40.30 0.89
CA THR A 3 -6.49 39.92 0.69
C THR A 3 -6.58 39.03 -0.55
N LEU A 4 -7.04 37.80 -0.35
CA LEU A 4 -7.13 36.77 -1.36
C LEU A 4 -8.60 36.41 -1.62
N LYS A 5 -9.01 36.46 -2.88
CA LYS A 5 -10.27 35.84 -3.31
C LYS A 5 -10.08 34.34 -3.41
N LEU A 6 -10.89 33.62 -2.65
CA LEU A 6 -11.00 32.18 -2.66
C LEU A 6 -12.13 31.77 -3.60
N THR A 7 -11.81 31.05 -4.67
CA THR A 7 -12.82 30.44 -5.57
C THR A 7 -12.64 28.91 -5.59
N PRO A 8 -13.39 28.17 -4.76
CA PRO A 8 -13.28 26.71 -4.69
C PRO A 8 -13.79 26.03 -5.97
N LYS A 9 -13.22 24.89 -6.38
CA LYS A 9 -13.86 24.01 -7.40
C LYS A 9 -14.10 22.60 -6.86
N LEU A 10 -15.30 22.37 -6.36
CA LEU A 10 -15.94 21.07 -6.09
C LEU A 10 -15.17 20.07 -5.18
N PRO A 11 -15.84 19.35 -4.24
CA PRO A 11 -17.25 19.45 -3.84
C PRO A 11 -17.47 19.78 -2.35
N SER A 12 -16.55 20.44 -1.63
CA SER A 12 -16.74 20.71 -0.18
C SER A 12 -17.01 22.16 0.24
N ALA A 13 -16.96 23.16 -0.64
CA ALA A 13 -17.06 24.53 -0.15
C ALA A 13 -18.51 24.95 0.14
N HIS A 14 -18.79 25.28 1.39
CA HIS A 14 -20.03 25.92 1.86
C HIS A 14 -20.28 27.32 1.24
N PHE A 15 -19.46 27.76 0.27
CA PHE A 15 -19.50 29.08 -0.34
C PHE A 15 -19.02 29.10 -1.81
N LYS A 16 -19.54 30.06 -2.60
CA LYS A 16 -19.18 30.23 -4.02
C LYS A 16 -17.87 30.99 -4.22
N SER A 17 -17.64 32.00 -3.40
CA SER A 17 -16.41 32.77 -3.34
C SER A 17 -16.33 33.47 -1.99
N ALA A 18 -15.15 33.58 -1.42
CA ALA A 18 -14.92 34.29 -0.17
C ALA A 18 -13.67 35.16 -0.27
N SER A 19 -13.58 36.19 0.56
CA SER A 19 -12.39 37.03 0.68
C SER A 19 -11.68 36.68 1.98
N LEU A 20 -10.42 36.26 1.87
CA LEU A 20 -9.54 35.88 2.97
C LEU A 20 -8.49 36.96 3.15
N ALA A 21 -8.52 37.64 4.28
CA ALA A 21 -7.44 38.49 4.74
C ALA A 21 -6.45 37.64 5.55
N ILE A 22 -5.16 37.67 5.19
CA ILE A 22 -4.09 36.92 5.87
C ILE A 22 -2.82 37.79 6.05
N PRO A 23 -2.04 37.63 7.13
CA PRO A 23 -0.80 38.40 7.31
C PRO A 23 0.20 38.14 6.18
N GLY A 24 0.96 39.16 5.77
CA GLY A 24 1.84 39.05 4.60
C GLY A 24 3.09 38.21 4.85
N GLN A 25 3.51 38.11 6.13
CA GLN A 25 4.72 37.42 6.57
C GLN A 25 4.54 35.92 6.80
N VAL A 26 3.38 35.34 6.48
CA VAL A 26 3.17 33.89 6.64
C VAL A 26 3.75 33.09 5.48
N THR A 27 3.93 31.80 5.73
CA THR A 27 4.44 30.77 4.83
C THR A 27 3.30 30.07 4.10
N PHE A 28 3.62 29.30 3.06
CA PHE A 28 2.63 28.46 2.38
C PHE A 28 2.08 27.35 3.28
N TYR A 29 2.87 26.91 4.26
CA TYR A 29 2.45 25.99 5.32
C TYR A 29 1.32 26.59 6.20
N GLU A 30 1.50 27.82 6.66
CA GLU A 30 0.49 28.55 7.45
C GLU A 30 -0.76 28.88 6.62
N LEU A 31 -0.59 29.22 5.34
CA LEU A 31 -1.71 29.41 4.42
C LEU A 31 -2.50 28.10 4.22
N HIS A 32 -1.83 26.96 4.11
CA HIS A 32 -2.47 25.65 4.04
C HIS A 32 -3.35 25.39 5.27
N ALA A 33 -2.83 25.63 6.49
CA ALA A 33 -3.59 25.44 7.73
C ALA A 33 -4.89 26.27 7.77
N ALA A 34 -4.84 27.52 7.31
CA ALA A 34 -6.03 28.36 7.20
C ALA A 34 -7.02 27.79 6.16
N LEU A 35 -6.52 27.39 5.00
CA LEU A 35 -7.34 26.82 3.92
C LEU A 35 -7.98 25.49 4.30
N GLU A 36 -7.29 24.66 5.08
CA GLU A 36 -7.82 23.39 5.60
C GLU A 36 -9.07 23.61 6.46
N LEU A 37 -9.04 24.57 7.38
CA LEU A 37 -10.20 24.94 8.21
C LEU A 37 -11.31 25.61 7.41
N ILE A 38 -10.97 26.51 6.48
CA ILE A 38 -11.94 27.23 5.65
C ILE A 38 -12.68 26.29 4.70
N LEU A 39 -11.95 25.35 4.09
CA LEU A 39 -12.48 24.43 3.09
C LEU A 39 -12.96 23.10 3.70
N ASN A 40 -12.80 22.95 5.03
CA ASN A 40 -13.11 21.77 5.81
C ASN A 40 -12.52 20.49 5.19
N LEU A 41 -11.20 20.50 4.96
CA LEU A 41 -10.46 19.37 4.39
C LEU A 41 -10.00 18.45 5.52
N SER A 42 -10.11 17.12 5.33
CA SER A 42 -9.66 16.14 6.33
C SER A 42 -8.16 16.28 6.65
N CYS A 43 -7.82 16.11 7.94
CA CYS A 43 -6.46 16.16 8.47
C CYS A 43 -5.48 15.24 7.72
N GLY A 44 -4.25 15.73 7.48
CA GLY A 44 -3.11 14.91 7.06
C GLY A 44 -2.95 14.69 5.55
N ALA A 45 -3.56 15.51 4.71
CA ALA A 45 -3.37 15.42 3.26
C ALA A 45 -2.03 16.08 2.83
N CYS A 46 -1.29 15.45 1.91
CA CYS A 46 -0.26 16.14 1.12
C CYS A 46 -0.89 17.40 0.46
N TYR A 47 -0.11 18.38 -0.01
CA TYR A 47 -0.69 19.51 -0.75
C TYR A 47 0.36 20.18 -1.63
N SER A 48 -0.10 20.97 -2.60
CA SER A 48 0.80 21.82 -3.39
C SER A 48 0.14 23.12 -3.83
N PHE A 49 0.98 24.15 -4.00
CA PHE A 49 0.59 25.44 -4.55
C PHE A 49 1.24 25.64 -5.92
N MET A 50 0.45 25.56 -6.99
CA MET A 50 0.94 25.75 -8.35
C MET A 50 0.91 27.24 -8.73
N LEU A 51 2.10 27.79 -8.97
CA LEU A 51 2.31 29.16 -9.41
C LEU A 51 2.03 29.28 -10.92
N MET A 52 1.02 30.07 -11.29
CA MET A 52 0.51 30.09 -12.67
C MET A 52 1.48 30.69 -13.70
N THR A 53 2.35 31.62 -13.30
CA THR A 53 3.28 32.28 -14.25
C THR A 53 4.58 31.50 -14.45
N SER A 54 5.10 30.84 -13.40
CA SER A 54 6.36 30.09 -13.45
C SER A 54 6.18 28.59 -13.70
N LYS A 55 4.94 28.05 -13.61
CA LYS A 55 4.64 26.61 -13.65
C LYS A 55 5.42 25.77 -12.62
N HIS A 56 5.92 26.42 -11.58
CA HIS A 56 6.59 25.78 -10.45
C HIS A 56 5.54 25.49 -9.35
N ALA A 57 5.66 24.33 -8.71
CA ALA A 57 4.83 23.94 -7.59
C ALA A 57 5.62 24.09 -6.29
N ILE A 58 5.00 24.70 -5.28
CA ILE A 58 5.49 24.67 -3.90
C ILE A 58 4.81 23.48 -3.24
N GLU A 59 5.58 22.42 -2.99
CA GLU A 59 5.12 21.15 -2.41
C GLU A 59 5.14 21.22 -0.88
N ASP A 60 4.41 20.31 -0.23
CA ASP A 60 4.21 20.28 1.23
C ASP A 60 5.53 20.27 2.03
N PHE A 61 6.51 19.46 1.63
CA PHE A 61 7.80 19.34 2.31
C PHE A 61 8.69 20.60 2.24
N ILE A 62 8.43 21.53 1.32
CA ILE A 62 9.12 22.83 1.24
C ILE A 62 8.23 24.02 1.63
N ALA A 63 6.93 23.84 1.85
CA ALA A 63 5.98 24.94 2.01
C ALA A 63 6.27 25.85 3.22
N ALA A 64 6.96 25.35 4.25
CA ALA A 64 7.37 26.12 5.43
C ALA A 64 8.51 27.12 5.13
N GLU A 65 9.29 26.89 4.08
CA GLU A 65 10.44 27.73 3.71
C GLU A 65 10.04 28.93 2.84
N TYR A 66 8.84 28.91 2.26
CA TYR A 66 8.38 29.90 1.28
C TYR A 66 7.34 30.85 1.87
N LYS A 67 7.62 32.15 1.83
CA LYS A 67 6.68 33.22 2.21
C LYS A 67 5.65 33.51 1.11
N ILE A 68 4.41 33.77 1.48
CA ILE A 68 3.31 33.94 0.51
C ILE A 68 3.33 35.29 -0.22
N ALA A 69 3.69 36.39 0.44
CA ALA A 69 3.66 37.73 -0.17
C ALA A 69 4.59 37.87 -1.40
N PRO A 70 5.88 37.45 -1.35
CA PRO A 70 6.74 37.48 -2.55
C PRO A 70 6.20 36.65 -3.72
N ALA A 71 5.50 35.54 -3.42
CA ALA A 71 4.94 34.66 -4.44
C ALA A 71 3.70 35.29 -5.10
N PHE A 72 2.77 35.85 -4.34
CA PHE A 72 1.58 36.54 -4.86
C PHE A 72 1.92 37.84 -5.60
N ASN A 73 2.96 38.57 -5.19
CA ASN A 73 3.46 39.76 -5.92
C ASN A 73 3.94 39.42 -7.33
N LYS A 74 4.44 38.19 -7.55
CA LYS A 74 4.87 37.69 -8.87
C LYS A 74 3.78 36.90 -9.59
N ASN A 75 2.81 36.36 -8.85
CA ASN A 75 1.73 35.51 -9.34
C ASN A 75 0.40 35.97 -8.75
N ALA A 76 -0.34 36.82 -9.47
CA ALA A 76 -1.65 37.28 -9.02
C ALA A 76 -2.68 36.15 -8.84
N GLN A 77 -2.43 34.97 -9.42
CA GLN A 77 -3.25 33.77 -9.26
C GLN A 77 -2.39 32.55 -8.93
N ILE A 78 -2.75 31.84 -7.87
CA ILE A 78 -2.12 30.60 -7.42
C ILE A 78 -3.20 29.53 -7.27
N ARG A 79 -2.89 28.29 -7.68
CA ARG A 79 -3.79 27.16 -7.51
C ARG A 79 -3.40 26.36 -6.28
N TYR A 80 -4.31 26.22 -5.34
CA TYR A 80 -4.16 25.31 -4.22
C TYR A 80 -4.70 23.93 -4.61
N LEU A 81 -3.83 22.92 -4.53
CA LEU A 81 -4.09 21.54 -4.93
C LEU A 81 -3.98 20.62 -3.69
N ASN A 82 -4.95 19.73 -3.56
CA ASN A 82 -4.98 18.66 -2.56
C ASN A 82 -4.86 17.31 -3.32
N PRO A 83 -4.15 16.28 -2.79
CA PRO A 83 -3.55 15.14 -3.48
C PRO A 83 -4.51 14.14 -4.11
N TYR A 84 -5.82 14.33 -4.08
CA TYR A 84 -6.65 13.57 -5.02
C TYR A 84 -6.20 13.93 -6.45
N PRO A 85 -5.76 12.96 -7.28
CA PRO A 85 -5.19 13.26 -8.57
C PRO A 85 -6.28 13.85 -9.48
N GLN A 86 -6.16 15.17 -9.73
CA GLN A 86 -6.99 16.07 -10.54
C GLN A 86 -8.04 16.94 -9.82
N THR A 87 -8.11 17.01 -8.49
CA THR A 87 -8.98 18.00 -7.83
C THR A 87 -8.23 19.28 -7.49
N PHE A 88 -8.60 20.33 -8.21
CA PHE A 88 -8.29 21.69 -7.82
C PHE A 88 -9.11 22.06 -6.58
N ALA A 89 -8.46 22.25 -5.43
CA ALA A 89 -9.19 22.57 -4.20
C ALA A 89 -9.69 24.02 -4.24
N CYS A 90 -8.83 24.99 -4.56
CA CYS A 90 -9.19 26.40 -4.55
C CYS A 90 -8.33 27.28 -5.47
N LEU A 91 -8.96 28.28 -6.10
CA LEU A 91 -8.25 29.39 -6.76
C LEU A 91 -7.99 30.45 -5.71
N LEU A 92 -6.74 30.87 -5.61
CA LEU A 92 -6.33 32.00 -4.78
C LEU A 92 -5.98 33.15 -5.72
N GLU A 93 -6.78 34.21 -5.71
CA GLU A 93 -6.53 35.41 -6.52
C GLU A 93 -6.20 36.59 -5.60
N LEU A 94 -5.10 37.29 -5.86
CA LEU A 94 -4.72 38.47 -5.08
C LEU A 94 -5.69 39.63 -5.41
N GLU A 95 -6.47 40.08 -4.42
CA GLU A 95 -7.37 41.24 -4.54
C GLU A 95 -6.64 42.53 -4.13
N SER A 96 -5.90 42.50 -3.02
CA SER A 96 -5.08 43.63 -2.56
C SER A 96 -3.93 43.18 -1.67
N ALA A 97 -2.92 44.03 -1.54
CA ALA A 97 -1.81 43.89 -0.61
C ALA A 97 -1.58 45.25 0.08
N ASP A 98 -1.74 45.28 1.40
CA ASP A 98 -1.58 46.48 2.23
C ASP A 98 -0.41 46.30 3.21
N ASP A 99 0.32 47.37 3.52
CA ASP A 99 1.49 47.33 4.44
C ASP A 99 1.11 47.32 5.93
N LYS A 100 -0.18 47.41 6.26
CA LYS A 100 -0.67 47.39 7.65
C LYS A 100 -0.91 45.96 8.11
N GLU A 101 -0.35 45.59 9.26
CA GLU A 101 -0.55 44.28 9.93
C GLU A 101 -1.28 44.50 11.25
N ASP A 102 -2.59 44.75 11.19
CA ASP A 102 -3.36 45.03 12.41
C ASP A 102 -3.82 43.75 13.13
N ILE A 103 -3.65 42.54 12.55
CA ILE A 103 -4.16 41.27 13.11
C ILE A 103 -3.22 40.08 12.82
N PRO A 104 -2.84 39.25 13.82
CA PRO A 104 -1.91 38.11 13.66
C PRO A 104 -2.58 36.78 13.25
N TYR A 105 -3.83 36.81 12.79
CA TYR A 105 -4.59 35.62 12.38
C TYR A 105 -5.39 35.92 11.10
N PRO A 106 -5.71 34.89 10.30
CA PRO A 106 -6.50 35.05 9.09
C PRO A 106 -7.97 35.33 9.42
N ALA A 107 -8.62 36.12 8.56
CA ALA A 107 -10.04 36.43 8.67
C ALA A 107 -10.71 36.26 7.32
N ILE A 108 -11.89 35.64 7.31
CA ILE A 108 -12.66 35.34 6.11
C ILE A 108 -14.00 36.06 6.10
N THR A 109 -14.44 36.48 4.92
CA THR A 109 -15.76 37.04 4.68
C THR A 109 -16.40 36.42 3.43
N GLY A 110 -17.72 36.22 3.45
CA GLY A 110 -18.48 35.71 2.31
C GLY A 110 -18.68 34.19 2.26
N THR A 111 -18.42 33.47 3.36
CA THR A 111 -18.61 32.02 3.45
C THR A 111 -20.01 31.58 3.93
N GLY A 112 -20.89 32.52 4.32
CA GLY A 112 -22.21 32.21 4.86
C GLY A 112 -22.19 31.73 6.33
N SER A 113 -21.00 31.35 6.82
CA SER A 113 -20.69 30.95 8.20
C SER A 113 -19.49 31.73 8.76
N ASP A 114 -19.24 32.94 8.25
CA ASP A 114 -18.08 33.80 8.56
C ASP A 114 -17.76 33.86 10.06
N SER A 115 -18.77 34.06 10.92
CA SER A 115 -18.60 34.17 12.38
C SER A 115 -17.98 32.90 13.00
N GLN A 116 -18.42 31.73 12.55
CA GLN A 116 -17.95 30.45 13.04
C GLN A 116 -16.53 30.16 12.54
N ILE A 117 -16.30 30.34 11.23
CA ILE A 117 -14.97 30.11 10.64
C ILE A 117 -13.94 31.06 11.22
N ASN A 118 -14.26 32.35 11.39
CA ASN A 118 -13.36 33.31 12.02
C ASN A 118 -13.06 32.98 13.49
N THR A 119 -13.99 32.34 14.20
CA THR A 119 -13.73 31.84 15.56
C THR A 119 -12.67 30.74 15.52
N TRP A 120 -12.77 29.80 14.59
CA TRP A 120 -11.80 28.73 14.40
C TRP A 120 -10.45 29.25 13.95
N LEU A 121 -10.41 30.13 12.95
CA LEU A 121 -9.17 30.74 12.47
C LEU A 121 -8.45 31.50 13.59
N LYS A 122 -9.19 32.15 14.50
CA LYS A 122 -8.60 32.82 15.66
C LYS A 122 -8.07 31.85 16.72
N GLU A 123 -8.73 30.70 16.92
CA GLU A 123 -8.33 29.69 17.91
C GLU A 123 -7.16 28.83 17.43
N TYR A 124 -7.16 28.43 16.16
CA TYR A 124 -6.24 27.43 15.60
C TYR A 124 -5.19 28.02 14.64
N CYS A 125 -5.41 29.20 14.07
CA CYS A 125 -4.49 29.86 13.12
C CYS A 125 -3.95 31.21 13.62
N HIS A 126 -3.61 31.30 14.91
CA HIS A 126 -2.91 32.46 15.46
C HIS A 126 -1.40 32.33 15.24
N PHE A 127 -0.91 32.81 14.09
CA PHE A 127 0.47 32.65 13.63
C PHE A 127 1.45 33.53 14.43
N SER A 128 1.92 33.02 15.57
CA SER A 128 3.02 33.58 16.35
C SER A 128 4.31 32.77 16.15
N ASN A 129 5.45 33.28 16.64
CA ASN A 129 6.74 32.58 16.55
C ASN A 129 6.78 31.20 17.25
N THR A 130 5.77 30.86 18.05
CA THR A 130 5.62 29.58 18.75
C THR A 130 4.45 28.76 18.23
N TRP A 131 3.81 29.20 17.14
CA TRP A 131 2.69 28.49 16.54
C TRP A 131 3.16 27.15 15.96
N ARG A 132 2.41 26.10 16.27
CA ARG A 132 2.61 24.75 15.72
C ARG A 132 1.31 24.30 15.08
N TYR A 133 1.42 23.62 13.96
CA TYR A 133 0.30 23.07 13.22
C TYR A 133 -0.16 21.77 13.87
N HIS A 134 -1.29 21.83 14.59
CA HIS A 134 -1.96 20.68 15.18
C HIS A 134 -3.49 20.88 15.09
N ASN A 135 -4.05 20.80 13.88
CA ASN A 135 -5.50 20.89 13.67
C ASN A 135 -6.26 19.61 14.11
N GLU A 136 -5.55 18.58 14.57
CA GLU A 136 -6.13 17.35 15.10
C GLU A 136 -7.13 17.60 16.24
N ASP A 137 -6.83 18.54 17.15
CA ASP A 137 -7.71 18.89 18.27
C ASP A 137 -9.04 19.48 17.79
N PHE A 138 -9.02 20.28 16.72
CA PHE A 138 -10.22 20.83 16.09
C PHE A 138 -11.09 19.69 15.53
N PHE A 139 -10.51 18.83 14.68
CA PHE A 139 -11.25 17.74 14.06
C PHE A 139 -11.69 16.67 15.07
N GLN A 140 -10.92 16.41 16.13
CA GLN A 140 -11.34 15.53 17.24
C GLN A 140 -12.49 16.13 18.05
N LYS A 141 -12.49 17.45 18.32
CA LYS A 141 -13.60 18.14 18.99
C LYS A 141 -14.86 18.18 18.12
N GLU A 142 -14.72 18.42 16.82
CA GLU A 142 -15.81 18.39 15.85
C GLU A 142 -16.45 16.99 15.81
N GLN A 143 -15.64 15.93 15.68
CA GLN A 143 -16.11 14.55 15.74
C GLN A 143 -16.78 14.19 17.09
N LYS A 144 -16.25 14.67 18.22
CA LYS A 144 -16.88 14.47 19.55
C LYS A 144 -18.21 15.22 19.68
N ALA A 145 -18.33 16.42 19.11
CA ALA A 145 -19.57 17.19 19.09
C ALA A 145 -20.64 16.51 18.20
N GLU A 146 -20.27 16.00 17.04
CA GLU A 146 -21.14 15.20 16.18
C GLU A 146 -21.62 13.90 16.86
N ARG A 147 -20.73 13.21 17.59
CA ARG A 147 -21.07 12.01 18.37
C ARG A 147 -22.01 12.30 19.54
N LYS A 148 -21.88 13.47 20.21
CA LYS A 148 -22.81 13.90 21.28
C LYS A 148 -24.19 14.26 20.72
N ASN A 149 -24.26 14.97 19.60
CA ASN A 149 -25.52 15.33 18.95
C ASN A 149 -26.27 14.08 18.44
N LYS A 150 -25.55 13.04 17.95
CA LYS A 150 -26.15 11.73 17.60
C LYS A 150 -26.74 10.95 18.79
N LYS A 151 -26.25 11.16 20.03
CA LYS A 151 -26.78 10.49 21.24
C LYS A 151 -28.03 11.15 21.83
N GLN A 152 -28.31 12.41 21.52
CA GLN A 152 -29.53 13.11 21.98
C GLN A 152 -30.72 12.97 21.01
N SER A 153 -30.49 12.61 19.74
CA SER A 153 -31.56 12.52 18.72
C SER A 153 -32.33 11.19 18.69
N THR A 154 -32.04 10.23 19.59
CA THR A 154 -32.76 8.93 19.66
C THR A 154 -34.04 8.97 20.51
N ALA A 155 -34.45 10.12 21.07
CA ALA A 155 -35.60 10.22 21.97
C ALA A 155 -36.85 10.96 21.43
N ALA A 156 -36.85 11.48 20.20
CA ALA A 156 -38.04 12.10 19.62
C ALA A 156 -38.13 11.84 18.11
N ALA A 157 -38.99 10.89 17.74
CA ALA A 157 -39.37 10.68 16.35
C ALA A 157 -40.26 11.83 15.87
N SER A 158 -39.76 12.62 14.92
CA SER A 158 -40.48 13.04 13.71
C SER A 158 -39.49 13.74 12.79
N HIS A 159 -39.28 13.17 11.60
CA HIS A 159 -38.59 13.85 10.51
C HIS A 159 -39.28 15.19 10.20
N PRO A 160 -38.50 16.16 9.74
CA PRO A 160 -38.63 16.56 8.35
C PRO A 160 -37.47 16.00 7.54
N GLU A 161 -37.83 15.54 6.35
CA GLU A 161 -36.96 15.19 5.26
C GLU A 161 -35.99 16.34 4.92
N THR A 162 -34.94 16.00 4.16
CA THR A 162 -34.02 16.89 3.42
C THR A 162 -32.85 17.52 4.20
N ALA A 163 -31.78 16.73 4.31
CA ALA A 163 -30.50 17.15 3.75
C ALA A 163 -29.93 15.94 3.01
N GLU A 164 -30.36 15.78 1.76
CA GLU A 164 -29.72 14.85 0.83
C GLU A 164 -28.23 15.18 0.76
N PRO A 165 -27.33 14.18 0.72
CA PRO A 165 -25.98 14.44 0.24
C PRO A 165 -26.16 15.08 -1.14
N GLN A 166 -25.58 16.27 -1.36
CA GLN A 166 -25.60 16.87 -2.69
C GLN A 166 -24.75 16.01 -3.62
N PHE A 167 -25.35 14.94 -4.13
CA PHE A 167 -24.80 14.08 -5.14
C PHE A 167 -24.76 14.85 -6.46
N ILE A 168 -23.71 14.57 -7.22
CA ILE A 168 -23.37 15.19 -8.49
C ILE A 168 -24.57 15.08 -9.44
N THR A 169 -25.37 16.14 -9.55
CA THR A 169 -26.46 16.21 -10.51
C THR A 169 -25.89 16.54 -11.89
N GLY A 170 -26.23 15.72 -12.88
CA GLY A 170 -25.94 15.98 -14.31
C GLY A 170 -24.63 15.42 -14.87
N PHE A 171 -23.84 14.64 -14.13
CA PHE A 171 -22.60 14.05 -14.65
C PHE A 171 -22.82 12.61 -15.13
N ARG A 172 -22.77 12.40 -16.46
CA ARG A 172 -22.62 11.05 -17.04
C ARG A 172 -21.13 10.79 -17.26
N PRO A 173 -20.46 9.95 -16.45
CA PRO A 173 -19.05 9.64 -16.66
C PRO A 173 -18.87 8.95 -18.02
N LYS A 174 -17.98 9.49 -18.85
CA LYS A 174 -17.75 9.00 -20.23
C LYS A 174 -16.54 8.08 -20.33
N THR A 175 -15.59 8.18 -19.42
CA THR A 175 -14.38 7.35 -19.41
C THR A 175 -14.34 6.42 -18.20
N ILE A 176 -13.52 5.38 -18.29
CA ILE A 176 -13.35 4.38 -17.24
C ILE A 176 -12.71 4.99 -15.99
N GLU A 177 -11.76 5.92 -16.19
CA GLU A 177 -11.08 6.63 -15.12
C GLU A 177 -12.06 7.52 -14.34
N GLN A 178 -12.98 8.20 -15.04
CA GLN A 178 -14.03 9.00 -14.39
C GLN A 178 -14.95 8.13 -13.54
N LYS A 179 -15.33 6.94 -14.03
CA LYS A 179 -16.18 6.01 -13.29
C LYS A 179 -15.47 5.51 -12.03
N GLN A 180 -14.19 5.12 -12.14
CA GLN A 180 -13.38 4.68 -11.01
C GLN A 180 -13.16 5.81 -9.98
N GLN A 181 -12.88 7.03 -10.43
CA GLN A 181 -12.75 8.20 -9.54
C GLN A 181 -14.03 8.48 -8.76
N ILE A 182 -15.20 8.47 -9.42
CA ILE A 182 -16.49 8.66 -8.74
C ILE A 182 -16.71 7.56 -7.69
N LEU A 183 -16.38 6.31 -8.04
CA LEU A 183 -16.51 5.19 -7.13
C LEU A 183 -15.59 5.35 -5.91
N GLN A 184 -14.34 5.75 -6.10
CA GLN A 184 -13.41 6.07 -5.02
C GLN A 184 -13.95 7.18 -4.12
N SER A 185 -14.44 8.29 -4.70
CA SER A 185 -15.05 9.39 -3.93
C SER A 185 -16.25 8.95 -3.11
N LEU A 186 -17.09 8.08 -3.67
CA LEU A 186 -18.25 7.54 -2.96
C LEU A 186 -17.85 6.60 -1.83
N TYR A 187 -16.80 5.79 -2.04
CA TYR A 187 -16.27 4.92 -1.01
C TYR A 187 -15.69 5.69 0.16
N LEU A 188 -14.89 6.72 -0.11
CA LEU A 188 -14.33 7.62 0.91
C LEU A 188 -15.45 8.35 1.68
N ALA A 189 -16.49 8.81 0.98
CA ALA A 189 -17.66 9.40 1.64
C ALA A 189 -18.43 8.38 2.51
N SER A 190 -18.34 7.09 2.17
CA SER A 190 -18.95 5.99 2.92
C SER A 190 -18.04 5.31 3.93
N GLU A 191 -16.77 5.68 4.11
CA GLU A 191 -15.89 5.06 5.13
C GLU A 191 -16.43 5.20 6.57
N PHE A 192 -17.45 6.05 6.78
CA PHE A 192 -18.23 6.14 8.02
C PHE A 192 -19.34 5.07 8.17
N ASN A 193 -19.59 4.25 7.15
CA ASN A 193 -20.51 3.11 7.12
C ASN A 193 -19.89 1.99 6.27
N ALA A 194 -19.56 0.83 6.85
CA ALA A 194 -18.91 -0.32 6.17
C ALA A 194 -19.67 -0.93 4.96
N SER A 195 -20.76 -0.30 4.50
CA SER A 195 -21.57 -0.76 3.40
C SER A 195 -22.17 0.37 2.56
N THR A 196 -22.17 0.19 1.23
CA THR A 196 -22.88 1.07 0.28
C THR A 196 -24.06 0.34 -0.34
N ARG A 197 -25.20 1.02 -0.48
CA ARG A 197 -26.35 0.49 -1.22
C ARG A 197 -26.20 0.79 -2.71
N VAL A 198 -26.34 -0.25 -3.52
CA VAL A 198 -26.38 -0.15 -4.98
C VAL A 198 -27.70 -0.69 -5.50
N THR A 199 -28.24 -0.10 -6.56
CA THR A 199 -29.47 -0.54 -7.23
C THR A 199 -29.11 -1.09 -8.60
N VAL A 200 -29.65 -2.25 -8.96
CA VAL A 200 -29.33 -2.89 -10.26
C VAL A 200 -30.34 -2.51 -11.34
N GLY A 201 -29.86 -1.99 -12.47
CA GLY A 201 -30.64 -1.68 -13.67
C GLY A 201 -30.24 -2.52 -14.89
N SER A 202 -31.04 -2.47 -15.95
CA SER A 202 -30.66 -2.99 -17.27
C SER A 202 -29.89 -1.93 -18.07
N SER A 203 -28.74 -2.28 -18.64
CA SER A 203 -27.99 -1.33 -19.45
C SER A 203 -28.66 -1.04 -20.79
N ARG A 204 -28.67 0.24 -21.18
CA ARG A 204 -29.02 0.67 -22.54
C ARG A 204 -27.88 0.47 -23.55
N TYR A 205 -26.67 0.21 -23.06
CA TYR A 205 -25.48 -0.02 -23.87
C TYR A 205 -25.20 -1.52 -24.00
N THR A 206 -24.64 -1.91 -25.14
CA THR A 206 -24.07 -3.25 -25.34
C THR A 206 -22.74 -3.36 -24.58
N GLN A 207 -22.31 -4.59 -24.30
CA GLN A 207 -21.02 -4.84 -23.62
C GLN A 207 -19.85 -4.22 -24.38
N SER A 208 -19.86 -4.29 -25.71
CA SER A 208 -18.82 -3.68 -26.55
C SER A 208 -18.75 -2.15 -26.39
N GLN A 209 -19.90 -1.48 -26.24
CA GLN A 209 -19.98 -0.04 -26.02
C GLN A 209 -19.51 0.35 -24.62
N LEU A 210 -19.78 -0.49 -23.61
CA LEU A 210 -19.26 -0.28 -22.26
C LEU A 210 -17.73 -0.42 -22.25
N LEU A 211 -17.21 -1.46 -22.90
CA LEU A 211 -15.78 -1.74 -22.99
C LEU A 211 -15.03 -0.70 -23.85
N GLU A 212 -15.69 -0.12 -24.86
CA GLU A 212 -15.13 0.97 -25.67
C GLU A 212 -14.73 2.19 -24.80
N ALA A 213 -15.20 2.32 -23.55
CA ALA A 213 -14.73 3.37 -22.64
C ALA A 213 -13.26 3.20 -22.19
N SER A 214 -12.68 2.00 -22.26
CA SER A 214 -11.31 1.68 -21.80
C SER A 214 -10.20 2.34 -22.66
N LYS A 215 -8.92 2.33 -22.26
CA LYS A 215 -7.84 2.87 -23.12
C LYS A 215 -7.62 1.98 -24.34
N LYS A 216 -7.33 2.58 -25.51
CA LYS A 216 -7.09 1.82 -26.77
C LYS A 216 -5.95 0.81 -26.63
N ASN A 217 -4.88 1.16 -25.94
CA ASN A 217 -3.74 0.26 -25.73
C ASN A 217 -4.13 -0.96 -24.89
N ASN A 218 -4.97 -0.79 -23.88
CA ASN A 218 -5.44 -1.88 -23.04
C ASN A 218 -6.29 -2.86 -23.86
N LEU A 219 -7.19 -2.34 -24.73
CA LEU A 219 -7.96 -3.15 -25.67
C LEU A 219 -7.08 -3.91 -26.68
N ILE A 220 -6.02 -3.27 -27.18
CA ILE A 220 -5.02 -3.91 -28.03
C ILE A 220 -4.37 -5.09 -27.31
N ASP A 221 -3.99 -4.90 -26.06
CA ASP A 221 -3.34 -5.94 -25.26
C ASP A 221 -4.31 -7.09 -24.94
N TYR A 222 -5.56 -6.80 -24.57
CA TYR A 222 -6.58 -7.85 -24.36
C TYR A 222 -6.82 -8.68 -25.62
N CYS A 223 -6.96 -8.03 -26.77
CA CYS A 223 -7.08 -8.73 -28.04
C CYS A 223 -5.85 -9.58 -28.34
N ARG A 224 -4.64 -9.03 -28.16
CA ARG A 224 -3.38 -9.74 -28.42
C ARG A 224 -3.23 -10.97 -27.54
N TYR A 225 -3.44 -10.85 -26.24
CA TYR A 225 -3.28 -11.96 -25.28
C TYR A 225 -4.45 -12.95 -25.30
N SER A 226 -5.58 -12.57 -25.93
CA SER A 226 -6.66 -13.49 -26.28
C SER A 226 -6.49 -14.11 -27.68
N LEU A 227 -5.31 -13.98 -28.29
CA LEU A 227 -4.98 -14.51 -29.63
C LEU A 227 -5.86 -13.98 -30.76
N LEU A 228 -6.46 -12.80 -30.59
CA LEU A 228 -7.23 -12.13 -31.61
C LEU A 228 -6.31 -11.31 -32.52
N PRO A 229 -6.60 -11.22 -33.83
CA PRO A 229 -5.77 -10.45 -34.76
C PRO A 229 -5.81 -8.96 -34.41
N VAL A 230 -4.64 -8.39 -34.10
CA VAL A 230 -4.49 -6.95 -33.81
C VAL A 230 -3.70 -6.28 -34.92
N SER A 231 -4.34 -5.34 -35.64
CA SER A 231 -3.66 -4.45 -36.58
C SER A 231 -3.57 -3.04 -36.00
N ALA A 232 -2.42 -2.35 -36.16
CA ALA A 232 -2.17 -1.01 -35.60
C ALA A 232 -3.26 0.03 -35.94
N ASN A 233 -3.89 -0.10 -37.12
CA ASN A 233 -4.89 0.84 -37.64
C ASN A 233 -6.33 0.54 -37.20
N ARG A 234 -6.61 -0.54 -36.44
CA ARG A 234 -7.98 -0.86 -36.00
C ARG A 234 -8.57 0.24 -35.13
N ARG A 235 -9.86 0.50 -35.31
CA ARG A 235 -10.61 1.46 -34.49
C ARG A 235 -10.87 0.84 -33.11
N LYS A 236 -10.99 1.71 -32.10
CA LYS A 236 -11.24 1.31 -30.71
C LYS A 236 -12.49 0.44 -30.58
N LYS A 237 -13.57 0.86 -31.23
CA LYS A 237 -14.83 0.13 -31.34
C LYS A 237 -14.65 -1.30 -31.88
N GLU A 238 -13.92 -1.46 -32.98
CA GLU A 238 -13.69 -2.78 -33.61
C GLU A 238 -12.93 -3.74 -32.67
N LEU A 239 -11.98 -3.21 -31.88
CA LEU A 239 -11.27 -4.00 -30.86
C LEU A 239 -12.22 -4.43 -29.74
N ALA A 240 -13.07 -3.52 -29.26
CA ALA A 240 -14.05 -3.83 -28.23
C ALA A 240 -15.06 -4.87 -28.71
N GLU A 241 -15.60 -4.72 -29.91
CA GLU A 241 -16.51 -5.70 -30.54
C GLU A 241 -15.85 -7.07 -30.69
N ALA A 242 -14.60 -7.14 -31.18
CA ALA A 242 -13.88 -8.39 -31.34
C ALA A 242 -13.62 -9.09 -30.01
N PHE A 243 -13.18 -8.36 -28.98
CA PHE A 243 -12.95 -8.94 -27.66
C PHE A 243 -14.24 -9.39 -26.99
N THR A 244 -15.31 -8.59 -27.08
CA THR A 244 -16.64 -8.96 -26.58
C THR A 244 -17.18 -10.21 -27.26
N ALA A 245 -17.08 -10.32 -28.58
CA ALA A 245 -17.49 -11.52 -29.31
C ALA A 245 -16.70 -12.75 -28.82
N ASN A 246 -15.38 -12.61 -28.66
CA ASN A 246 -14.54 -13.69 -28.15
C ASN A 246 -14.92 -14.10 -26.71
N LEU A 247 -15.23 -13.16 -25.82
CA LEU A 247 -15.70 -13.49 -24.46
C LEU A 247 -17.03 -14.25 -24.46
N GLN A 248 -17.93 -13.91 -25.38
CA GLN A 248 -19.22 -14.59 -25.51
C GLN A 248 -19.05 -16.02 -26.06
N GLU A 249 -18.15 -16.22 -27.02
CA GLU A 249 -17.82 -17.54 -27.58
C GLU A 249 -16.99 -18.40 -26.60
N ASN A 250 -16.09 -17.77 -25.85
CA ASN A 250 -15.14 -18.41 -24.94
C ASN A 250 -15.38 -17.97 -23.48
N MET A 251 -16.60 -18.18 -22.98
CA MET A 251 -17.03 -17.71 -21.65
C MET A 251 -16.15 -18.22 -20.50
N TRP A 252 -15.41 -19.32 -20.68
CA TRP A 252 -14.42 -19.81 -19.73
C TRP A 252 -13.30 -18.80 -19.44
N LEU A 253 -12.98 -17.89 -20.37
CA LEU A 253 -12.01 -16.80 -20.16
C LEU A 253 -12.41 -15.88 -18.99
N THR A 254 -13.69 -15.85 -18.62
CA THR A 254 -14.14 -15.14 -17.42
C THR A 254 -13.46 -15.66 -16.14
N LEU A 255 -13.14 -16.95 -16.08
CA LEU A 255 -12.40 -17.54 -14.96
C LEU A 255 -10.93 -17.11 -14.94
N VAL A 256 -10.37 -16.76 -16.09
CA VAL A 256 -9.01 -16.21 -16.22
C VAL A 256 -9.00 -14.71 -15.94
N LEU A 257 -10.06 -13.97 -16.27
CA LEU A 257 -10.07 -12.51 -16.15
C LEU A 257 -10.47 -12.02 -14.76
N LEU A 258 -11.25 -12.81 -14.02
CA LEU A 258 -11.87 -12.39 -12.79
C LEU A 258 -11.40 -13.23 -11.59
N PRO A 259 -11.02 -12.57 -10.48
CA PRO A 259 -10.84 -13.26 -9.22
C PRO A 259 -12.19 -13.70 -8.67
N ARG A 260 -12.15 -14.57 -7.68
CA ARG A 260 -13.34 -15.18 -7.08
C ARG A 260 -14.36 -14.16 -6.63
N GLU A 261 -13.92 -13.11 -5.94
CA GLU A 261 -14.78 -12.07 -5.41
C GLU A 261 -15.56 -11.34 -6.52
N ALA A 262 -14.94 -11.11 -7.67
CA ALA A 262 -15.61 -10.49 -8.82
C ALA A 262 -16.61 -11.44 -9.50
N ILE A 263 -16.29 -12.72 -9.60
CA ILE A 263 -17.23 -13.74 -10.12
C ILE A 263 -18.45 -13.85 -9.20
N GLU A 264 -18.24 -13.96 -7.88
CA GLU A 264 -19.30 -14.05 -6.87
C GLU A 264 -20.17 -12.79 -6.86
N LEU A 265 -19.56 -11.61 -6.93
CA LEU A 265 -20.27 -10.33 -7.05
C LEU A 265 -21.11 -10.27 -8.33
N TYR A 266 -20.53 -10.62 -9.48
CA TYR A 266 -21.26 -10.60 -10.75
C TYR A 266 -22.44 -11.58 -10.75
N PHE A 267 -22.28 -12.75 -10.14
CA PHE A 267 -23.37 -13.69 -9.92
C PHE A 267 -24.52 -13.10 -9.11
N ARG A 268 -24.20 -12.42 -8.00
CA ARG A 268 -25.21 -11.73 -7.17
C ARG A 268 -25.95 -10.69 -8.00
N LEU A 269 -25.22 -9.84 -8.72
CA LEU A 269 -25.80 -8.82 -9.60
C LEU A 269 -26.70 -9.43 -10.69
N CYS A 270 -26.31 -10.54 -11.29
CA CYS A 270 -27.10 -11.23 -12.32
C CYS A 270 -28.43 -11.80 -11.77
N ARG A 271 -28.50 -12.16 -10.48
CA ARG A 271 -29.71 -12.74 -9.87
C ARG A 271 -30.74 -11.69 -9.47
N LEU A 272 -30.34 -10.43 -9.37
CA LEU A 272 -31.24 -9.35 -9.00
C LEU A 272 -32.19 -9.00 -10.16
N LYS A 273 -33.44 -8.74 -9.79
CA LYS A 273 -34.43 -8.10 -10.65
C LYS A 273 -34.08 -6.62 -10.80
N GLU A 274 -34.56 -6.01 -11.87
CA GLU A 274 -34.40 -4.58 -12.08
C GLU A 274 -34.93 -3.77 -10.89
N ASN A 275 -34.20 -2.72 -10.53
CA ASN A 275 -34.41 -1.83 -9.39
C ASN A 275 -34.33 -2.51 -8.00
N GLN A 276 -33.84 -3.75 -7.92
CA GLN A 276 -33.52 -4.34 -6.62
C GLN A 276 -32.23 -3.76 -6.06
N LYS A 277 -32.24 -3.52 -4.74
CA LYS A 277 -31.09 -3.02 -3.99
C LYS A 277 -30.20 -4.17 -3.53
N LEU A 278 -28.90 -3.94 -3.56
CA LEU A 278 -27.84 -4.79 -3.04
C LEU A 278 -26.98 -3.95 -2.11
N THR A 279 -26.68 -4.48 -0.93
CA THR A 279 -25.68 -3.89 -0.05
C THR A 279 -24.33 -4.49 -0.40
N LEU A 280 -23.35 -3.65 -0.70
CA LEU A 280 -21.97 -4.07 -0.93
C LEU A 280 -21.16 -3.91 0.35
N ASN A 281 -20.31 -4.90 0.65
CA ASN A 281 -19.26 -4.77 1.65
C ASN A 281 -18.05 -4.12 0.98
N LEU A 282 -17.69 -2.92 1.44
CA LEU A 282 -16.66 -2.12 0.77
C LEU A 282 -15.25 -2.68 0.93
N GLU A 283 -14.94 -3.26 2.08
CA GLU A 283 -13.63 -3.87 2.33
C GLU A 283 -13.36 -5.03 1.37
N LYS A 284 -14.39 -5.79 1.01
CA LYS A 284 -14.24 -7.02 0.18
C LYS A 284 -14.55 -6.81 -1.29
N GLU A 285 -15.51 -5.94 -1.61
CA GLU A 285 -16.14 -5.91 -2.94
C GLU A 285 -15.77 -4.68 -3.77
N LYS A 286 -15.04 -3.70 -3.21
CA LYS A 286 -14.57 -2.50 -3.90
C LYS A 286 -13.74 -2.84 -5.15
N ALA A 287 -12.66 -3.58 -4.94
CA ALA A 287 -11.71 -3.96 -5.99
C ALA A 287 -12.38 -4.82 -7.08
N ALA A 288 -13.26 -5.73 -6.65
CA ALA A 288 -14.06 -6.56 -7.55
C ALA A 288 -14.99 -5.73 -8.44
N LEU A 289 -15.67 -4.71 -7.89
CA LEU A 289 -16.55 -3.85 -8.68
C LEU A 289 -15.77 -2.97 -9.66
N GLU A 290 -14.63 -2.41 -9.23
CA GLU A 290 -13.74 -1.64 -10.10
C GLU A 290 -13.30 -2.47 -11.31
N LEU A 291 -12.94 -3.73 -11.11
CA LEU A 291 -12.57 -4.66 -12.18
C LEU A 291 -13.74 -4.96 -13.14
N LEU A 292 -14.95 -5.18 -12.62
CA LEU A 292 -16.13 -5.44 -13.44
C LEU A 292 -16.51 -4.23 -14.32
N ILE A 293 -16.41 -3.01 -13.78
CA ILE A 293 -16.56 -1.76 -14.56
C ILE A 293 -15.46 -1.67 -15.60
N TYR A 294 -14.24 -1.99 -15.17
CA TYR A 294 -13.05 -1.87 -16.00
C TYR A 294 -13.11 -2.78 -17.25
N LEU A 295 -13.67 -3.99 -17.10
CA LEU A 295 -13.91 -4.94 -18.18
C LEU A 295 -15.23 -4.73 -18.93
N GLY A 296 -15.96 -3.64 -18.65
CA GLY A 296 -17.24 -3.34 -19.29
C GLY A 296 -18.34 -4.36 -19.03
N MET A 297 -18.23 -5.15 -17.95
CA MET A 297 -19.25 -6.15 -17.56
C MET A 297 -20.43 -5.52 -16.81
N THR A 298 -20.18 -4.37 -16.17
CA THR A 298 -21.18 -3.51 -15.53
C THR A 298 -20.86 -2.04 -15.83
N ASP A 299 -21.88 -1.19 -15.79
CA ASP A 299 -21.76 0.26 -15.87
C ASP A 299 -22.19 0.93 -14.56
N LEU A 300 -21.71 2.15 -14.35
CA LEU A 300 -22.03 3.02 -13.23
C LEU A 300 -22.86 4.20 -13.74
N ILE A 301 -24.12 4.27 -13.35
CA ILE A 301 -25.03 5.36 -13.72
C ILE A 301 -25.47 6.12 -12.46
N PHE A 302 -25.58 7.43 -12.60
CA PHE A 302 -26.26 8.29 -11.64
C PHE A 302 -27.45 8.95 -12.35
N GLY A 303 -28.66 8.69 -11.86
CA GLY A 303 -29.85 9.44 -12.25
C GLY A 303 -29.88 10.81 -11.59
N GLU A 304 -30.56 11.78 -12.22
CA GLU A 304 -30.88 13.04 -11.55
C GLU A 304 -31.77 12.76 -10.35
N GLY A 305 -31.31 13.12 -9.14
CA GLY A 305 -32.05 12.90 -7.88
C GLY A 305 -31.97 11.48 -7.32
N GLU A 306 -31.18 10.56 -7.88
CA GLU A 306 -30.92 9.26 -7.28
C GLU A 306 -29.80 9.37 -6.22
N THR A 307 -30.08 8.94 -4.98
CA THR A 307 -29.14 8.93 -3.85
C THR A 307 -28.35 7.61 -3.72
N ASP A 308 -28.75 6.58 -4.45
CA ASP A 308 -28.10 5.26 -4.47
C ASP A 308 -27.30 5.07 -5.77
N ILE A 309 -26.17 4.36 -5.71
CA ILE A 309 -25.38 4.02 -6.91
C ILE A 309 -26.19 3.07 -7.79
N ARG A 310 -26.41 3.41 -9.07
CA ARG A 310 -27.06 2.50 -10.02
C ARG A 310 -26.02 1.73 -10.83
N LEU A 311 -26.04 0.41 -10.71
CA LEU A 311 -25.22 -0.50 -11.52
C LEU A 311 -26.04 -1.07 -12.66
N GLU A 312 -25.59 -0.89 -13.89
CA GLU A 312 -26.28 -1.44 -15.06
C GLU A 312 -25.51 -2.59 -15.69
N LEU A 313 -26.19 -3.71 -15.95
CA LEU A 313 -25.57 -4.89 -16.57
C LEU A 313 -25.97 -4.97 -18.05
N SER A 314 -24.99 -5.35 -18.89
CA SER A 314 -25.27 -5.69 -20.29
C SER A 314 -26.11 -6.96 -20.38
N THR A 315 -27.26 -6.88 -21.04
CA THR A 315 -28.28 -7.95 -21.02
C THR A 315 -27.80 -9.23 -21.74
N ASP A 316 -27.07 -9.06 -22.84
CA ASP A 316 -26.45 -10.12 -23.64
C ASP A 316 -25.41 -10.90 -22.83
N TYR A 317 -24.44 -10.21 -22.21
CA TYR A 317 -23.40 -10.87 -21.43
C TYR A 317 -23.96 -11.54 -20.17
N LYS A 318 -24.89 -10.89 -19.46
CA LYS A 318 -25.59 -11.46 -18.30
C LYS A 318 -26.21 -12.83 -18.63
N LYS A 319 -26.89 -12.95 -19.78
CA LYS A 319 -27.51 -14.21 -20.21
C LYS A 319 -26.47 -15.29 -20.49
N SER A 320 -25.44 -14.96 -21.28
CA SER A 320 -24.38 -15.91 -21.63
C SER A 320 -23.60 -16.39 -20.40
N PHE A 321 -23.29 -15.49 -19.47
CA PHE A 321 -22.65 -15.81 -18.20
C PHE A 321 -23.49 -16.79 -17.36
N GLN A 322 -24.78 -16.50 -17.17
CA GLN A 322 -25.68 -17.39 -16.41
C GLN A 322 -25.78 -18.78 -17.03
N LEU A 323 -25.96 -18.87 -18.35
CA LEU A 323 -26.05 -20.14 -19.07
C LEU A 323 -24.77 -20.97 -18.91
N PHE A 324 -23.60 -20.35 -19.06
CA PHE A 324 -22.32 -21.04 -18.96
C PHE A 324 -22.10 -21.61 -17.56
N PHE A 325 -22.24 -20.78 -16.52
CA PHE A 325 -21.91 -21.24 -15.17
C PHE A 325 -22.98 -22.11 -14.51
N GLN A 326 -24.21 -22.14 -15.02
CA GLN A 326 -25.25 -23.08 -14.57
C GLN A 326 -25.08 -24.48 -15.17
N ASN A 327 -24.35 -24.61 -16.29
CA ASN A 327 -24.12 -25.89 -16.93
C ASN A 327 -22.87 -26.58 -16.35
N SER A 328 -23.07 -27.54 -15.45
CA SER A 328 -21.98 -28.28 -14.79
C SER A 328 -21.05 -29.03 -15.75
N LYS A 329 -21.49 -29.36 -16.96
CA LYS A 329 -20.66 -30.03 -17.97
C LYS A 329 -19.47 -29.16 -18.41
N ASN A 330 -19.59 -27.83 -18.31
CA ASN A 330 -18.49 -26.90 -18.63
C ASN A 330 -17.31 -27.03 -17.65
N PHE A 331 -17.51 -27.68 -16.50
CA PHE A 331 -16.54 -27.83 -15.40
C PHE A 331 -16.16 -29.30 -15.16
N ALA A 332 -16.42 -30.16 -16.14
CA ALA A 332 -15.99 -31.56 -16.12
C ALA A 332 -14.45 -31.68 -16.17
N PRO A 333 -13.87 -32.81 -15.74
CA PRO A 333 -12.48 -33.14 -16.05
C PRO A 333 -12.19 -32.94 -17.54
N GLU A 334 -11.00 -32.43 -17.87
CA GLU A 334 -10.54 -32.16 -19.25
C GLU A 334 -11.22 -30.98 -19.95
N SER A 335 -12.13 -30.25 -19.29
CA SER A 335 -12.64 -28.99 -19.84
C SER A 335 -11.53 -27.93 -19.86
N VAL A 336 -11.65 -26.95 -20.76
CA VAL A 336 -10.67 -25.86 -20.88
C VAL A 336 -10.53 -25.08 -19.55
N CYS A 337 -11.58 -25.02 -18.74
CA CYS A 337 -11.56 -24.42 -17.41
C CYS A 337 -10.60 -25.10 -16.43
N THR A 338 -10.18 -26.34 -16.71
CA THR A 338 -9.31 -27.13 -15.81
C THR A 338 -7.83 -27.02 -16.17
N SER A 339 -7.49 -26.28 -17.24
CA SER A 339 -6.12 -26.19 -17.79
C SER A 339 -5.09 -25.61 -16.81
N PHE A 340 -5.56 -24.80 -15.84
CA PHE A 340 -4.71 -24.13 -14.85
C PHE A 340 -4.80 -24.76 -13.45
N LEU A 341 -5.36 -25.97 -13.34
CA LEU A 341 -5.43 -26.70 -12.07
C LEU A 341 -4.22 -27.59 -11.86
N SER A 342 -3.78 -27.72 -10.61
CA SER A 342 -2.77 -28.71 -10.24
C SER A 342 -3.39 -30.11 -10.23
N PRO A 343 -2.59 -31.18 -10.38
CA PRO A 343 -3.09 -32.55 -10.41
C PRO A 343 -3.89 -32.96 -9.17
N GLU A 344 -3.66 -32.33 -8.01
CA GLU A 344 -4.37 -32.65 -6.77
C GLU A 344 -5.73 -31.97 -6.64
N GLN A 345 -6.01 -30.96 -7.48
CA GLN A 345 -7.24 -30.18 -7.39
C GLN A 345 -8.42 -30.90 -8.02
N LYS A 346 -9.55 -30.91 -7.30
CA LYS A 346 -10.77 -31.59 -7.72
C LYS A 346 -11.60 -30.71 -8.66
N THR A 347 -12.18 -31.32 -9.68
CA THR A 347 -13.14 -30.68 -10.59
C THR A 347 -14.59 -30.84 -10.12
N GLY A 348 -15.56 -30.34 -10.89
CA GLY A 348 -17.00 -30.57 -10.66
C GLY A 348 -17.84 -29.35 -10.27
N SER A 349 -17.22 -28.19 -10.01
CA SER A 349 -17.92 -26.91 -9.96
C SER A 349 -16.96 -25.75 -10.28
N TRP A 350 -17.51 -24.63 -10.73
CA TRP A 350 -16.71 -23.44 -11.01
C TRP A 350 -16.02 -22.91 -9.75
N GLN A 351 -16.64 -23.01 -8.55
CA GLN A 351 -16.01 -22.56 -7.31
C GLN A 351 -14.74 -23.35 -6.98
N ARG A 352 -14.74 -24.67 -7.26
CA ARG A 352 -13.55 -25.50 -7.07
C ARG A 352 -12.45 -25.14 -8.06
N ILE A 353 -12.83 -24.85 -9.31
CA ILE A 353 -11.89 -24.42 -10.34
C ILE A 353 -11.26 -23.08 -9.97
N VAL A 354 -12.08 -22.09 -9.58
CA VAL A 354 -11.60 -20.77 -9.14
C VAL A 354 -10.68 -20.88 -7.95
N LYS A 355 -10.98 -21.73 -6.96
CA LYS A 355 -10.06 -21.99 -5.85
C LYS A 355 -8.69 -22.48 -6.35
N GLY A 356 -8.66 -23.26 -7.43
CA GLY A 356 -7.41 -23.70 -8.01
C GLY A 356 -6.63 -22.61 -8.74
N TYR A 357 -7.33 -21.62 -9.29
CA TYR A 357 -6.71 -20.43 -9.88
C TYR A 357 -6.16 -19.50 -8.78
N GLU A 358 -6.89 -19.31 -7.69
CA GLU A 358 -6.40 -18.57 -6.50
C GLU A 358 -5.11 -19.21 -5.95
N GLU A 359 -5.06 -20.54 -5.93
CA GLU A 359 -3.86 -21.29 -5.55
C GLU A 359 -2.71 -21.11 -6.55
N LEU A 360 -3.01 -21.06 -7.85
CA LEU A 360 -2.01 -20.76 -8.88
C LEU A 360 -1.47 -19.33 -8.72
N ASP A 361 -2.33 -18.34 -8.46
CA ASP A 361 -1.93 -16.96 -8.17
C ASP A 361 -0.99 -16.90 -6.98
N TYR A 362 -1.36 -17.55 -5.88
CA TYR A 362 -0.54 -17.63 -4.68
C TYR A 362 0.84 -18.23 -4.98
N ARG A 363 0.90 -19.37 -5.68
CA ARG A 363 2.16 -20.05 -6.03
C ARG A 363 3.04 -19.24 -6.97
N VAL A 364 2.42 -18.53 -7.93
CA VAL A 364 3.13 -17.58 -8.80
C VAL A 364 3.77 -16.49 -7.94
N THR A 365 2.99 -15.87 -7.05
CA THR A 365 3.48 -14.81 -6.17
C THR A 365 4.60 -15.31 -5.26
N MET A 366 4.49 -16.50 -4.67
CA MET A 366 5.55 -17.05 -3.80
C MET A 366 6.87 -17.29 -4.55
N LEU A 367 6.79 -17.78 -5.79
CA LEU A 367 7.98 -17.91 -6.63
C LEU A 367 8.60 -16.54 -6.96
N LEU A 368 7.78 -15.54 -7.25
CA LEU A 368 8.28 -14.18 -7.49
C LEU A 368 8.84 -13.55 -6.19
N CYS A 369 8.26 -13.82 -5.01
CA CYS A 369 8.85 -13.40 -3.73
C CYS A 369 10.20 -14.05 -3.47
N ARG A 370 10.37 -15.31 -3.88
CA ARG A 370 11.60 -16.07 -3.63
C ARG A 370 12.73 -15.71 -4.59
N TYR A 371 12.41 -15.48 -5.87
CA TYR A 371 13.40 -15.29 -6.93
C TYR A 371 13.43 -13.86 -7.49
N GLY A 372 12.49 -13.01 -7.09
CA GLY A 372 12.21 -11.69 -7.65
C GLY A 372 11.80 -11.74 -9.11
N ILE A 373 12.76 -11.49 -10.00
CA ILE A 373 12.52 -11.35 -11.44
C ILE A 373 12.71 -12.70 -12.11
N LEU A 374 11.66 -13.17 -12.79
CA LEU A 374 11.69 -14.40 -13.57
C LEU A 374 11.11 -14.17 -14.97
N THR A 375 11.68 -14.85 -15.96
CA THR A 375 10.98 -14.95 -17.25
C THR A 375 9.69 -15.75 -17.07
N ALA A 376 8.68 -15.50 -17.92
CA ALA A 376 7.46 -16.29 -17.94
C ALA A 376 7.75 -17.80 -18.18
N GLU A 377 8.82 -18.11 -18.91
CA GLU A 377 9.27 -19.48 -19.15
C GLU A 377 9.83 -20.14 -17.89
N ASP A 378 10.68 -19.43 -17.16
CA ASP A 378 11.30 -19.92 -15.93
C ASP A 378 10.26 -20.11 -14.84
N LEU A 379 9.38 -19.12 -14.66
CA LEU A 379 8.28 -19.20 -13.71
C LEU A 379 7.38 -20.42 -14.02
N ARG A 380 7.02 -20.62 -15.29
CA ARG A 380 6.26 -21.79 -15.74
C ARG A 380 6.98 -23.09 -15.41
N ARG A 381 8.26 -23.18 -15.77
CA ARG A 381 9.08 -24.39 -15.54
C ARG A 381 9.16 -24.72 -14.06
N LYS A 382 9.36 -23.72 -13.19
CA LYS A 382 9.36 -23.90 -11.73
C LYS A 382 8.00 -24.40 -11.22
N LEU A 383 6.88 -23.82 -11.67
CA LEU A 383 5.54 -24.29 -11.32
C LEU A 383 5.28 -25.71 -11.79
N CYS A 384 5.62 -26.05 -13.03
CA CYS A 384 5.50 -27.40 -13.57
C CYS A 384 6.33 -28.41 -12.76
N ASN A 385 7.56 -28.04 -12.39
CA ASN A 385 8.45 -28.93 -11.64
C ASN A 385 8.01 -29.12 -10.19
N CYS A 386 7.58 -28.05 -9.51
CA CYS A 386 7.19 -28.13 -8.08
C CYS A 386 5.79 -28.72 -7.90
N TYR A 387 4.83 -28.34 -8.77
CA TYR A 387 3.41 -28.61 -8.56
C TYR A 387 2.78 -29.51 -9.63
N GLY A 388 3.55 -29.93 -10.64
CA GLY A 388 3.07 -30.86 -11.67
C GLY A 388 2.06 -30.26 -12.66
N TYR A 389 1.98 -28.93 -12.76
CA TYR A 389 1.14 -28.25 -13.77
C TYR A 389 1.54 -28.64 -15.20
N ARG A 390 0.56 -28.62 -16.13
CA ARG A 390 0.74 -29.09 -17.52
C ARG A 390 0.42 -28.05 -18.61
N PHE A 391 0.20 -26.79 -18.26
CA PHE A 391 -0.11 -25.75 -19.24
C PHE A 391 1.10 -25.41 -20.14
N GLU A 392 0.80 -25.04 -21.38
CA GLU A 392 1.80 -24.60 -22.36
C GLU A 392 2.33 -23.20 -22.03
N GLN A 393 3.48 -22.83 -22.60
CA GLN A 393 4.13 -21.54 -22.35
C GLN A 393 3.27 -20.35 -22.76
N ASP A 394 2.68 -20.40 -23.95
CA ASP A 394 1.80 -19.32 -24.43
C ASP A 394 0.51 -19.24 -23.61
N GLN A 395 -0.05 -20.38 -23.20
CA GLN A 395 -1.23 -20.43 -22.32
C GLN A 395 -0.95 -19.78 -20.96
N PHE A 396 0.18 -20.12 -20.34
CA PHE A 396 0.58 -19.53 -19.07
C PHE A 396 0.91 -18.05 -19.18
N LYS A 397 1.63 -17.65 -20.23
CA LYS A 397 1.90 -16.24 -20.50
C LYS A 397 0.60 -15.45 -20.67
N ASN A 398 -0.37 -15.98 -21.40
CA ASN A 398 -1.66 -15.34 -21.57
C ASN A 398 -2.42 -15.25 -20.24
N TYR A 399 -2.35 -16.27 -19.38
CA TYR A 399 -2.88 -16.21 -18.02
C TYR A 399 -2.27 -15.06 -17.22
N LEU A 400 -0.94 -14.99 -17.15
CA LEU A 400 -0.25 -13.93 -16.41
C LEU A 400 -0.65 -12.52 -16.89
N MET A 401 -0.78 -12.35 -18.21
CA MET A 401 -1.09 -11.05 -18.81
C MET A 401 -2.56 -10.65 -18.73
N LEU A 402 -3.49 -11.62 -18.83
CA LEU A 402 -4.92 -11.36 -18.76
C LEU A 402 -5.44 -11.31 -17.33
N HIS A 403 -4.81 -12.03 -16.41
CA HIS A 403 -5.21 -12.10 -15.00
C HIS A 403 -4.35 -11.20 -14.12
N LEU A 404 -3.13 -11.64 -13.79
CA LEU A 404 -2.31 -11.00 -12.77
C LEU A 404 -1.91 -9.56 -13.15
N ARG A 405 -1.55 -9.31 -14.41
CA ARG A 405 -1.27 -7.94 -14.88
C ARG A 405 -2.52 -7.06 -14.91
N LEU A 406 -3.70 -7.64 -15.18
CA LEU A 406 -4.95 -6.89 -15.14
C LEU A 406 -5.30 -6.51 -13.71
N LEU A 407 -5.20 -7.45 -12.76
CA LEU A 407 -5.37 -7.19 -11.34
C LEU A 407 -4.40 -6.10 -10.87
N GLU A 408 -3.13 -6.18 -11.26
CA GLU A 408 -2.14 -5.16 -10.97
C GLU A 408 -2.59 -3.78 -11.50
N ILE A 409 -3.00 -3.67 -12.77
CA ILE A 409 -3.46 -2.40 -13.36
C ILE A 409 -4.64 -1.80 -12.59
N VAL A 410 -5.62 -2.63 -12.24
CA VAL A 410 -6.88 -2.18 -11.63
C VAL A 410 -6.67 -1.85 -10.16
N TYR A 411 -5.94 -2.68 -9.42
CA TYR A 411 -5.79 -2.54 -7.96
C TYR A 411 -4.73 -1.51 -7.57
N THR A 412 -3.69 -1.34 -8.38
CA THR A 412 -2.65 -0.33 -8.11
C THR A 412 -2.91 1.01 -8.81
N GLY A 413 -3.91 1.09 -9.70
CA GLY A 413 -4.31 2.31 -10.41
C GLY A 413 -3.24 2.97 -11.29
N HIS A 414 -2.06 2.37 -11.45
CA HIS A 414 -0.82 3.02 -11.93
C HIS A 414 -0.44 4.27 -11.09
N LEU A 415 0.09 4.03 -9.89
CA LEU A 415 1.00 4.96 -9.20
C LEU A 415 2.10 5.40 -10.19
N ARG A 416 1.93 6.59 -10.78
CA ARG A 416 2.90 7.20 -11.69
C ARG A 416 3.93 7.94 -10.84
N GLY A 417 5.18 7.49 -10.88
CA GLY A 417 6.33 8.26 -10.40
C GLY A 417 7.08 7.64 -9.24
N THR A 418 6.52 6.65 -8.55
CA THR A 418 7.24 5.92 -7.51
C THR A 418 8.03 4.78 -8.14
N ARG A 419 9.34 4.73 -7.88
CA ARG A 419 10.19 3.56 -8.16
C ARG A 419 9.94 2.40 -7.19
N GLN A 420 9.06 2.60 -6.20
CA GLN A 420 8.77 1.64 -5.15
C GLN A 420 8.20 0.34 -5.72
N ARG A 421 8.91 -0.76 -5.48
CA ARG A 421 8.52 -2.11 -5.88
C ARG A 421 7.57 -2.65 -4.81
N LEU A 422 6.27 -2.62 -5.09
CA LEU A 422 5.24 -3.12 -4.19
C LEU A 422 5.18 -4.65 -4.26
N VAL A 423 5.18 -5.32 -3.10
CA VAL A 423 4.76 -6.71 -2.89
C VAL A 423 4.08 -6.92 -1.53
N SER A 424 2.76 -6.94 -1.56
CA SER A 424 2.00 -7.92 -0.78
C SER A 424 1.47 -9.00 -1.74
N ILE A 425 0.84 -10.05 -1.19
CA ILE A 425 0.24 -11.18 -1.95
C ILE A 425 -0.74 -10.72 -3.07
N ARG A 426 -1.23 -9.46 -3.04
CA ARG A 426 -2.12 -8.86 -4.05
C ARG A 426 -1.56 -7.60 -4.75
N GLU A 427 -0.36 -7.14 -4.40
CA GLU A 427 0.19 -5.84 -4.84
C GLU A 427 1.52 -5.96 -5.61
N LEU A 428 1.91 -7.18 -5.99
CA LEU A 428 3.13 -7.41 -6.78
C LEU A 428 3.07 -6.69 -8.14
N ASN A 429 4.12 -5.95 -8.49
CA ASN A 429 4.28 -5.38 -9.83
C ASN A 429 4.61 -6.49 -10.84
N ILE A 430 3.57 -7.21 -11.27
CA ILE A 430 3.65 -8.37 -12.16
C ILE A 430 4.33 -8.00 -13.46
N ALA A 431 4.08 -6.81 -14.02
CA ALA A 431 4.84 -6.42 -15.20
C ALA A 431 6.32 -6.29 -14.92
N TYR A 432 6.76 -5.71 -13.80
CA TYR A 432 8.19 -5.60 -13.47
C TYR A 432 8.82 -6.98 -13.25
N ALA A 433 8.20 -7.81 -12.40
CA ALA A 433 8.67 -9.15 -12.11
C ALA A 433 8.76 -10.04 -13.38
N LEU A 434 7.96 -9.71 -14.40
CA LEU A 434 7.96 -10.37 -15.71
C LEU A 434 8.60 -9.53 -16.85
N LYS A 435 9.07 -8.29 -16.61
CA LYS A 435 9.49 -7.37 -17.68
C LYS A 435 10.98 -7.52 -17.99
N VAL A 436 11.21 -8.03 -19.20
CA VAL A 436 11.78 -7.28 -20.33
C VAL A 436 12.93 -6.31 -19.98
N GLN A 437 14.16 -6.78 -20.20
CA GLN A 437 15.45 -6.07 -20.36
C GLN A 437 16.44 -5.97 -19.19
N GLU A 438 16.16 -6.51 -18.01
CA GLU A 438 17.25 -6.95 -17.12
C GLU A 438 17.51 -8.44 -17.35
N SER A 439 18.79 -8.84 -17.30
CA SER A 439 19.17 -10.25 -17.51
C SER A 439 18.87 -11.00 -16.22
N PRO A 440 17.79 -11.82 -16.15
CA PRO A 440 17.52 -12.60 -14.95
C PRO A 440 18.72 -13.49 -14.66
N VAL A 441 18.93 -13.80 -13.38
CA VAL A 441 19.98 -14.75 -12.96
C VAL A 441 19.79 -16.04 -13.75
N SER A 442 20.87 -16.54 -14.36
CA SER A 442 20.77 -17.71 -15.24
C SER A 442 20.17 -18.91 -14.50
N PRO A 443 19.34 -19.75 -15.14
CA PRO A 443 18.72 -20.90 -14.50
C PRO A 443 19.68 -21.80 -13.71
N GLU A 444 20.90 -21.96 -14.19
CA GLU A 444 21.95 -22.78 -13.58
C GLU A 444 22.49 -22.16 -12.27
N GLN A 445 22.36 -20.84 -12.13
CA GLN A 445 22.78 -20.09 -10.94
C GLN A 445 21.66 -19.94 -9.90
N GLN A 446 20.42 -20.31 -10.23
CA GLN A 446 19.28 -20.19 -9.33
C GLN A 446 19.21 -21.35 -8.32
N ARG A 447 18.77 -21.07 -7.09
CA ARG A 447 18.55 -22.10 -6.06
C ARG A 447 17.39 -23.01 -6.49
N PRO A 448 17.50 -24.34 -6.42
CA PRO A 448 16.33 -25.20 -6.55
C PRO A 448 15.42 -25.04 -5.31
N VAL A 449 14.10 -25.07 -5.52
CA VAL A 449 13.12 -24.95 -4.45
C VAL A 449 12.11 -26.08 -4.57
N THR A 450 11.70 -26.67 -3.44
CA THR A 450 10.72 -27.75 -3.42
C THR A 450 9.29 -27.24 -3.26
N LYS A 451 8.31 -28.12 -3.49
CA LYS A 451 6.90 -27.82 -3.23
C LYS A 451 6.67 -27.46 -1.76
N GLU A 452 7.23 -28.25 -0.85
CA GLU A 452 7.06 -28.09 0.58
C GLU A 452 7.61 -26.75 1.06
N GLU A 453 8.78 -26.33 0.54
CA GLU A 453 9.37 -25.03 0.84
C GLU A 453 8.46 -23.87 0.41
N LEU A 454 7.83 -23.94 -0.77
CA LEU A 454 6.94 -22.89 -1.28
C LEU A 454 5.59 -22.84 -0.55
N ASP A 455 5.03 -24.00 -0.23
CA ASP A 455 3.73 -24.09 0.42
C ASP A 455 3.75 -23.45 1.81
N ILE A 456 4.89 -23.54 2.52
CA ILE A 456 5.08 -22.91 3.84
C ILE A 456 5.77 -21.54 3.77
N TYR A 457 6.11 -21.03 2.58
CA TYR A 457 6.99 -19.86 2.47
C TYR A 457 6.42 -18.59 3.11
N THR A 458 5.11 -18.36 2.99
CA THR A 458 4.45 -17.23 3.68
C THR A 458 4.58 -17.34 5.19
N GLU A 459 4.30 -18.52 5.75
CA GLU A 459 4.45 -18.77 7.19
C GLU A 459 5.91 -18.61 7.61
N TRP A 460 6.85 -19.16 6.84
CA TRP A 460 8.28 -18.99 7.08
C TRP A 460 8.69 -17.52 7.10
N LEU A 461 8.24 -16.73 6.12
CA LEU A 461 8.54 -15.29 6.01
C LEU A 461 7.92 -14.52 7.18
N SER A 462 6.67 -14.81 7.54
CA SER A 462 6.02 -14.23 8.73
C SER A 462 6.81 -14.56 10.00
N ASN A 463 7.26 -15.81 10.17
CA ASN A 463 8.08 -16.21 11.31
C ASN A 463 9.45 -15.52 11.32
N GLN A 464 10.04 -15.24 10.15
CA GLN A 464 11.29 -14.46 10.11
C GLN A 464 11.06 -13.02 10.60
N LEU A 465 9.94 -12.41 10.21
CA LEU A 465 9.60 -11.03 10.58
C LEU A 465 9.05 -10.90 12.01
N GLU A 466 8.62 -12.00 12.63
CA GLU A 466 7.98 -12.00 13.95
C GLU A 466 8.92 -11.51 15.06
N ASP A 467 10.19 -11.91 15.07
CA ASP A 467 11.14 -11.45 16.09
C ASP A 467 11.33 -9.92 16.04
N LEU A 468 11.41 -9.36 14.83
CA LEU A 468 11.44 -7.92 14.62
C LEU A 468 10.10 -7.26 15.00
N ALA A 469 8.97 -7.91 14.72
CA ALA A 469 7.64 -7.47 15.12
C ALA A 469 7.54 -7.30 16.64
N HIS A 470 7.98 -8.32 17.38
CA HIS A 470 7.96 -8.32 18.84
C HIS A 470 8.86 -7.22 19.39
N LEU A 471 10.06 -7.04 18.82
CA LEU A 471 10.91 -5.90 19.18
C LEU A 471 10.17 -4.58 18.93
N LEU A 472 9.64 -4.34 17.74
CA LEU A 472 8.90 -3.12 17.40
C LEU A 472 7.72 -2.86 18.35
N SER A 473 6.98 -3.90 18.73
CA SER A 473 5.83 -3.80 19.63
C SER A 473 6.20 -3.31 21.05
N SER A 474 7.45 -3.51 21.47
CA SER A 474 7.94 -2.96 22.74
C SER A 474 8.27 -1.46 22.68
N TYR A 475 8.38 -0.86 21.48
CA TYR A 475 8.67 0.57 21.27
C TYR A 475 7.47 1.38 20.82
N THR A 476 6.53 0.73 20.13
CA THR A 476 5.35 1.41 19.60
C THR A 476 4.09 0.57 19.73
N ASP A 477 3.01 1.19 20.19
CA ASP A 477 1.67 0.63 20.17
C ASP A 477 1.02 0.71 18.77
N ASP A 478 1.70 1.33 17.79
CA ASP A 478 1.18 1.51 16.45
C ASP A 478 1.34 0.23 15.60
N ALA A 479 0.29 -0.58 15.60
CA ALA A 479 0.19 -1.76 14.76
C ALA A 479 0.32 -1.46 13.25
N SER A 480 0.09 -0.22 12.81
CA SER A 480 0.27 0.17 11.41
C SER A 480 1.75 0.28 11.03
N LEU A 481 2.61 0.73 11.95
CA LEU A 481 4.06 0.81 11.74
C LEU A 481 4.66 -0.58 11.51
N PHE A 482 4.24 -1.57 12.30
CA PHE A 482 4.67 -2.96 12.13
C PHE A 482 4.36 -3.50 10.73
N ILE A 483 3.14 -3.26 10.25
CA ILE A 483 2.70 -3.71 8.93
C ILE A 483 3.51 -3.01 7.84
N GLU A 484 3.80 -1.71 8.00
CA GLU A 484 4.55 -0.93 7.03
C GLU A 484 6.02 -1.37 6.95
N VAL A 485 6.71 -1.49 8.09
CA VAL A 485 8.10 -1.97 8.14
C VAL A 485 8.22 -3.37 7.56
N SER A 486 7.29 -4.27 7.89
CA SER A 486 7.26 -5.63 7.34
C SER A 486 7.13 -5.61 5.82
N LYS A 487 6.28 -4.74 5.27
CA LYS A 487 6.16 -4.56 3.82
C LYS A 487 7.45 -4.04 3.20
N GLN A 488 8.06 -3.02 3.80
CA GLN A 488 9.29 -2.44 3.28
C GLN A 488 10.46 -3.44 3.31
N ILE A 489 10.58 -4.27 4.33
CA ILE A 489 11.57 -5.36 4.39
C ILE A 489 11.32 -6.41 3.30
N MET A 490 10.06 -6.78 3.05
CA MET A 490 9.73 -7.65 1.92
C MET A 490 10.10 -7.01 0.59
N TYR A 491 9.88 -5.70 0.43
CA TYR A 491 10.29 -4.97 -0.77
C TYR A 491 11.80 -5.04 -0.93
N ALA A 492 12.53 -4.84 0.16
CA ALA A 492 13.97 -4.83 0.14
C ALA A 492 14.59 -6.15 -0.40
N VAL A 493 13.96 -7.28 -0.04
CA VAL A 493 14.31 -8.61 -0.58
C VAL A 493 14.17 -8.68 -2.11
N LEU A 494 13.08 -8.13 -2.63
CA LEU A 494 12.74 -8.17 -4.05
C LEU A 494 13.55 -7.18 -4.87
N GLU A 495 13.94 -6.07 -4.25
CA GLU A 495 14.66 -4.98 -4.88
C GLU A 495 16.17 -5.26 -5.02
N ASN A 496 16.68 -6.31 -4.36
CA ASN A 496 18.10 -6.61 -4.18
C ASN A 496 18.83 -5.59 -3.31
N GLU A 497 18.13 -5.06 -2.31
CA GLU A 497 18.66 -3.96 -1.52
C GLU A 497 19.95 -4.31 -0.79
N THR A 498 20.78 -3.30 -0.65
CA THR A 498 22.01 -3.25 0.11
C THR A 498 21.70 -3.22 1.61
N TRP A 499 22.72 -3.34 2.46
CA TRP A 499 22.51 -3.21 3.90
C TRP A 499 22.06 -1.80 4.28
N GLY A 500 22.49 -0.79 3.52
CA GLY A 500 22.10 0.61 3.73
C GLY A 500 20.60 0.84 3.56
N ASP A 501 19.95 0.26 2.55
CA ASP A 501 18.52 0.49 2.32
C ASP A 501 17.66 -0.17 3.41
N TYR A 502 18.10 -1.33 3.94
CA TYR A 502 17.46 -1.94 5.12
C TYR A 502 17.54 -1.05 6.37
N LEU A 503 18.63 -0.28 6.50
CA LEU A 503 18.79 0.67 7.60
C LEU A 503 17.97 1.94 7.38
N GLU A 504 17.92 2.46 6.14
CA GLU A 504 17.10 3.62 5.80
C GLU A 504 15.62 3.41 6.17
N ILE A 505 15.08 2.20 5.92
CA ILE A 505 13.71 1.81 6.34
C ILE A 505 13.49 1.99 7.85
N LEU A 506 14.54 1.83 8.65
CA LEU A 506 14.49 1.86 10.11
C LEU A 506 15.12 3.13 10.71
N SER A 507 15.57 4.10 9.92
CA SER A 507 16.41 5.20 10.41
C SER A 507 15.75 6.00 11.52
N GLU A 508 14.50 6.43 11.29
CA GLU A 508 13.72 7.20 12.27
C GLU A 508 13.50 6.41 13.55
N LEU A 509 13.24 5.11 13.44
CA LEU A 509 13.07 4.24 14.61
C LEU A 509 14.38 4.07 15.38
N LEU A 510 15.50 3.88 14.68
CA LEU A 510 16.80 3.64 15.30
C LEU A 510 17.34 4.88 16.03
N GLU A 511 16.93 6.09 15.62
CA GLU A 511 17.36 7.34 16.23
C GLU A 511 16.88 7.46 17.69
N ASP A 512 15.63 7.07 17.94
CA ASP A 512 14.96 7.27 19.23
C ASP A 512 15.15 6.13 20.25
N ILE A 513 15.78 5.03 19.85
CA ILE A 513 16.04 3.87 20.75
C ILE A 513 17.43 3.92 21.39
N ASP A 514 17.52 3.41 22.62
CA ASP A 514 18.76 3.33 23.38
C ASP A 514 19.78 2.33 22.78
N ALA A 515 21.03 2.41 23.25
CA ALA A 515 22.12 1.59 22.75
C ALA A 515 21.96 0.07 23.03
N PHE A 516 21.23 -0.31 24.08
CA PHE A 516 20.93 -1.71 24.36
C PHE A 516 20.02 -2.27 23.26
N MET A 517 18.98 -1.52 22.91
CA MET A 517 17.98 -1.92 21.93
C MET A 517 18.47 -1.85 20.50
N ARG A 518 19.33 -0.88 20.16
CA ARG A 518 20.03 -0.86 18.88
C ARG A 518 20.77 -2.16 18.60
N MET A 519 21.36 -2.78 19.63
CA MET A 519 22.06 -4.07 19.48
C MET A 519 21.10 -5.24 19.23
N CYS A 520 19.94 -5.26 19.89
CA CYS A 520 18.89 -6.26 19.65
C CYS A 520 18.32 -6.12 18.22
N PHE A 521 17.98 -4.89 17.82
CA PHE A 521 17.52 -4.59 16.46
C PHE A 521 18.54 -4.96 15.40
N TRP A 522 19.82 -4.63 15.63
CA TRP A 522 20.90 -5.02 14.72
C TRP A 522 20.95 -6.52 14.50
N TYR A 523 20.83 -7.31 15.57
CA TYR A 523 20.87 -8.77 15.46
C TYR A 523 19.71 -9.32 14.63
N GLU A 524 18.46 -8.91 14.94
CA GLU A 524 17.29 -9.38 14.19
C GLU A 524 17.29 -8.89 12.74
N LEU A 525 17.66 -7.63 12.50
CA LEU A 525 17.79 -7.10 11.14
C LEU A 525 18.88 -7.82 10.35
N SER A 526 20.01 -8.11 10.99
CA SER A 526 21.12 -8.87 10.40
C SER A 526 20.67 -10.28 10.00
N LYS A 527 19.91 -10.95 10.89
CA LYS A 527 19.33 -12.25 10.60
C LYS A 527 18.43 -12.19 9.36
N LEU A 528 17.52 -11.22 9.29
CA LEU A 528 16.68 -11.01 8.12
C LEU A 528 17.51 -10.76 6.85
N TYR A 529 18.44 -9.82 6.90
CA TYR A 529 19.25 -9.43 5.75
C TYR A 529 20.11 -10.56 5.18
N LEU A 530 20.66 -11.39 6.06
CA LEU A 530 21.60 -12.46 5.72
C LEU A 530 20.89 -13.75 5.32
N HIS A 531 19.73 -14.04 5.91
CA HIS A 531 19.01 -15.30 5.72
C HIS A 531 17.80 -15.19 4.79
N LEU A 532 17.24 -14.00 4.56
CA LEU A 532 16.20 -13.84 3.54
C LEU A 532 16.81 -14.07 2.14
N PRO A 533 16.14 -14.87 1.29
CA PRO A 533 16.58 -15.09 -0.08
C PRO A 533 16.50 -13.82 -0.90
N VAL A 534 17.49 -13.57 -1.74
CA VAL A 534 17.60 -12.34 -2.53
C VAL A 534 17.42 -12.64 -4.02
N ALA A 535 16.65 -11.82 -4.71
CA ALA A 535 16.31 -12.04 -6.11
C ALA A 535 17.53 -12.05 -7.05
N GLY A 536 18.43 -11.09 -6.87
CA GLY A 536 19.66 -10.89 -7.64
C GLY A 536 20.71 -11.96 -7.39
N LEU A 537 20.50 -12.78 -6.35
CA LEU A 537 21.30 -13.96 -6.06
C LEU A 537 20.59 -15.25 -6.52
N GLY A 538 19.54 -15.16 -7.35
CA GLY A 538 18.83 -16.33 -7.88
C GLY A 538 18.04 -17.09 -6.82
N GLY A 539 17.56 -16.40 -5.78
CA GLY A 539 16.78 -16.97 -4.68
C GLY A 539 17.61 -17.66 -3.60
N TYR A 540 18.93 -17.49 -3.63
CA TYR A 540 19.83 -17.76 -2.51
C TYR A 540 19.77 -16.60 -1.50
N SER A 541 19.85 -16.91 -0.21
CA SER A 541 20.20 -15.89 0.78
C SER A 541 21.68 -15.49 0.66
N ARG A 542 22.08 -14.39 1.27
CA ARG A 542 23.50 -14.00 1.28
C ARG A 542 24.37 -15.06 1.95
N MET A 543 23.87 -15.69 3.00
CA MET A 543 24.56 -16.81 3.67
C MET A 543 24.70 -18.02 2.75
N GLU A 544 23.62 -18.46 2.10
CA GLU A 544 23.68 -19.61 1.20
C GLU A 544 24.57 -19.32 -0.03
N TYR A 545 24.51 -18.09 -0.54
CA TYR A 545 25.34 -17.66 -1.66
C TYR A 545 26.82 -17.58 -1.29
N ALA A 546 27.14 -17.03 -0.10
CA ALA A 546 28.51 -17.00 0.41
C ALA A 546 29.09 -18.41 0.55
N GLU A 547 28.31 -19.35 1.08
CA GLU A 547 28.73 -20.75 1.19
C GLU A 547 29.00 -21.37 -0.19
N LYS A 548 28.06 -21.19 -1.12
CA LYS A 548 28.15 -21.70 -2.50
C LYS A 548 29.37 -21.19 -3.25
N GLU A 549 29.63 -19.88 -3.18
CA GLU A 549 30.73 -19.22 -3.90
C GLU A 549 32.02 -19.13 -3.06
N HIS A 550 32.05 -19.75 -1.88
CA HIS A 550 33.18 -19.74 -0.94
C HIS A 550 33.65 -18.34 -0.53
N LEU A 551 32.71 -17.42 -0.33
CA LEU A 551 32.96 -16.05 0.12
C LEU A 551 33.00 -16.01 1.66
N SER A 552 33.95 -15.25 2.22
CA SER A 552 34.16 -15.18 3.66
C SER A 552 33.19 -14.28 4.41
N ASN A 553 32.65 -13.25 3.74
CA ASN A 553 31.77 -12.26 4.37
C ASN A 553 30.48 -12.06 3.56
N PRO A 554 29.33 -12.54 4.05
CA PRO A 554 28.04 -12.41 3.37
C PRO A 554 27.50 -10.96 3.36
N TYR A 555 27.95 -10.07 4.25
CA TYR A 555 27.56 -8.65 4.18
C TYR A 555 28.16 -7.95 2.97
N LEU A 556 29.29 -8.42 2.43
CA LEU A 556 29.87 -7.84 1.21
C LEU A 556 29.15 -8.31 -0.06
N ILE A 557 28.14 -9.17 0.05
CA ILE A 557 27.34 -9.59 -1.10
C ILE A 557 26.29 -8.52 -1.38
N LEU A 558 26.40 -7.91 -2.56
CA LEU A 558 25.62 -6.74 -3.01
C LEU A 558 25.93 -5.42 -2.28
N ASN A 559 26.92 -5.40 -1.37
CA ASN A 559 27.53 -4.16 -0.89
C ASN A 559 28.99 -4.09 -1.38
N GLY A 560 29.42 -2.93 -1.83
CA GLY A 560 30.83 -2.62 -2.04
C GLY A 560 31.59 -2.55 -0.72
N ALA A 561 32.87 -2.90 -0.73
CA ALA A 561 33.76 -2.63 0.41
C ALA A 561 33.95 -1.12 0.67
N GLU A 562 33.63 -0.30 -0.33
CA GLU A 562 33.63 1.17 -0.29
C GLU A 562 32.23 1.75 -0.03
N ASP A 563 31.16 0.93 0.01
CA ASP A 563 29.82 1.40 0.37
C ASP A 563 29.86 1.77 1.85
N SER A 564 30.12 3.05 2.09
CA SER A 564 30.40 3.56 3.40
C SER A 564 29.10 3.75 4.16
N LEU A 565 28.94 3.05 5.28
CA LEU A 565 27.93 3.35 6.32
C LEU A 565 28.28 4.65 7.06
N GLU A 566 28.81 5.65 6.35
CA GLU A 566 29.38 6.87 6.92
C GLU A 566 28.35 7.68 7.69
N ASP A 567 27.13 7.76 7.16
CA ASP A 567 26.00 8.43 7.81
C ASP A 567 25.52 7.68 9.06
N TRP A 568 25.90 6.41 9.22
CA TRP A 568 25.51 5.55 10.34
C TRP A 568 26.61 5.39 11.41
N LYS A 569 27.74 6.09 11.28
CA LYS A 569 28.85 6.02 12.26
C LYS A 569 28.41 6.40 13.67
N ASP A 570 27.43 7.27 13.80
CA ASP A 570 26.89 7.73 15.09
C ASP A 570 25.85 6.76 15.68
N MET A 571 25.54 5.66 14.98
CA MET A 571 24.55 4.64 15.35
C MET A 571 25.20 3.34 15.86
N ASP A 572 26.40 3.44 16.42
CA ASP A 572 27.15 2.37 17.08
C ASP A 572 27.39 1.13 16.20
N ILE A 573 26.70 0.01 16.48
CA ILE A 573 26.88 -1.29 15.81
C ILE A 573 26.60 -1.22 14.31
N PHE A 574 25.65 -0.37 13.90
CA PHE A 574 25.28 -0.20 12.50
C PHE A 574 26.34 0.50 11.66
N GLY A 575 27.16 1.37 12.27
CA GLY A 575 28.27 2.07 11.62
C GLY A 575 29.58 1.29 11.61
N MET A 576 29.62 0.06 12.16
CA MET A 576 30.85 -0.73 12.24
C MET A 576 31.24 -1.36 10.89
N PRO A 577 32.53 -1.67 10.66
CA PRO A 577 32.95 -2.38 9.46
C PRO A 577 32.25 -3.74 9.30
N PHE A 578 31.87 -4.09 8.07
CA PHE A 578 31.15 -5.34 7.78
C PHE A 578 31.85 -6.61 8.26
N ASP A 579 33.19 -6.66 8.25
CA ASP A 579 33.93 -7.82 8.77
C ASP A 579 33.72 -8.01 10.28
N VAL A 580 33.61 -6.90 11.01
CA VAL A 580 33.34 -6.93 12.46
C VAL A 580 31.90 -7.35 12.70
N GLN A 581 30.93 -6.76 11.99
CA GLN A 581 29.52 -7.14 12.09
C GLN A 581 29.32 -8.63 11.76
N CYS A 582 29.94 -9.12 10.69
CA CYS A 582 29.88 -10.53 10.30
C CYS A 582 30.38 -11.48 11.39
N GLU A 583 31.59 -11.27 11.93
CA GLU A 583 32.14 -12.16 12.96
C GLU A 583 31.32 -12.15 14.26
N LEU A 584 30.75 -11.00 14.62
CA LEU A 584 29.85 -10.89 15.76
C LEU A 584 28.55 -11.64 15.51
N TYR A 585 27.92 -11.43 14.35
CA TYR A 585 26.70 -12.11 13.97
C TYR A 585 26.89 -13.63 13.95
N LEU A 586 27.94 -14.13 13.28
CA LEU A 586 28.24 -15.56 13.22
C LEU A 586 28.52 -16.16 14.60
N SER A 587 29.16 -15.40 15.51
CA SER A 587 29.39 -15.84 16.88
C SER A 587 28.10 -15.94 17.70
N ALA A 588 27.22 -14.95 17.55
CA ALA A 588 25.92 -14.90 18.20
C ALA A 588 24.99 -16.00 17.65
N GLU A 589 24.94 -16.18 16.32
CA GLU A 589 24.12 -17.18 15.66
C GLU A 589 24.54 -18.61 16.04
N ARG A 590 25.85 -18.87 16.21
CA ARG A 590 26.33 -20.13 16.77
C ARG A 590 25.83 -20.33 18.19
N PHE A 591 26.02 -19.33 19.06
CA PHE A 591 25.53 -19.38 20.44
C PHE A 591 24.04 -19.71 20.53
N VAL A 592 23.22 -19.06 19.72
CA VAL A 592 21.77 -19.28 19.70
C VAL A 592 21.42 -20.70 19.25
N LYS A 593 22.14 -21.24 18.27
CA LYS A 593 21.90 -22.60 17.73
C LYS A 593 22.36 -23.73 18.64
N ASP A 594 23.55 -23.62 19.23
CA ASP A 594 24.22 -24.75 19.88
C ASP A 594 24.62 -24.49 21.34
N GLY A 595 24.32 -23.30 21.88
CA GLY A 595 24.63 -22.94 23.26
C GLY A 595 26.13 -22.81 23.55
N THR A 596 26.97 -22.60 22.51
CA THR A 596 28.40 -22.32 22.66
C THR A 596 28.67 -21.11 23.57
N GLU A 597 29.93 -20.82 23.92
CA GLU A 597 30.21 -19.66 24.78
C GLU A 597 30.28 -18.36 23.96
N LEU A 598 29.35 -17.43 24.22
CA LEU A 598 29.41 -16.04 23.76
C LEU A 598 29.79 -15.14 24.94
N SER A 599 31.07 -15.05 25.28
CA SER A 599 31.55 -14.20 26.39
C SER A 599 31.96 -12.81 25.93
N GLU A 600 31.89 -11.83 26.84
CA GLU A 600 32.30 -10.44 26.64
C GLU A 600 33.71 -10.39 26.03
N LYS A 601 34.64 -11.16 26.61
CA LYS A 601 36.01 -11.30 26.12
C LYS A 601 36.09 -11.81 24.68
N ARG A 602 35.21 -12.74 24.30
CA ARG A 602 35.16 -13.31 22.95
C ARG A 602 34.62 -12.28 21.95
N MET A 603 33.54 -11.58 22.26
CA MET A 603 33.01 -10.52 21.38
C MET A 603 34.00 -9.36 21.24
N MET A 604 34.63 -8.93 22.34
CA MET A 604 35.63 -7.86 22.33
C MET A 604 36.88 -8.19 21.51
N LYS A 605 37.21 -9.48 21.35
CA LYS A 605 38.28 -9.94 20.47
C LYS A 605 37.96 -9.60 19.01
N TYR A 606 36.71 -9.76 18.59
CA TYR A 606 36.25 -9.49 17.22
C TYR A 606 35.97 -8.00 17.00
N ALA A 607 35.35 -7.34 17.98
CA ALA A 607 34.99 -5.92 17.91
C ALA A 607 36.16 -4.95 18.09
N LYS A 608 37.39 -5.42 18.35
CA LYS A 608 38.61 -4.58 18.50
C LYS A 608 38.45 -3.37 19.45
N LYS A 609 37.65 -3.50 20.52
CA LYS A 609 37.24 -2.44 21.48
C LYS A 609 36.27 -1.36 20.95
N GLN A 610 35.63 -1.59 19.81
CA GLN A 610 34.60 -0.69 19.26
C GLN A 610 33.25 -0.87 19.96
N ILE A 611 32.99 -2.06 20.50
CA ILE A 611 31.79 -2.35 21.29
C ILE A 611 32.08 -2.09 22.77
N GLY A 612 31.21 -1.33 23.44
CA GLY A 612 31.25 -1.13 24.90
C GLY A 612 30.80 -2.36 25.68
N SER A 613 31.14 -2.45 26.97
CA SER A 613 30.72 -3.57 27.83
C SER A 613 29.19 -3.70 27.96
N GLU A 614 28.47 -2.58 27.83
CA GLU A 614 27.00 -2.52 27.88
C GLU A 614 26.38 -3.16 26.64
N MET A 615 26.83 -2.78 25.45
CA MET A 615 26.41 -3.38 24.18
C MET A 615 26.74 -4.87 24.09
N ALA A 616 27.91 -5.28 24.62
CA ALA A 616 28.27 -6.69 24.72
C ALA A 616 27.29 -7.45 25.64
N ALA A 617 26.90 -6.86 26.78
CA ALA A 617 25.91 -7.46 27.66
C ALA A 617 24.53 -7.51 27.01
N ALA A 618 24.14 -6.49 26.22
CA ALA A 618 22.88 -6.45 25.50
C ALA A 618 22.73 -7.62 24.53
N LEU A 619 23.73 -7.82 23.67
CA LEU A 619 23.72 -8.95 22.73
C LEU A 619 23.66 -10.30 23.46
N GLN A 620 24.39 -10.45 24.57
CA GLN A 620 24.35 -11.69 25.36
C GLN A 620 22.98 -11.96 25.98
N ILE A 621 22.36 -10.93 26.55
CA ILE A 621 21.04 -11.03 27.17
C ILE A 621 20.02 -11.40 26.09
N HIS A 622 20.01 -10.68 24.96
CA HIS A 622 19.12 -10.95 23.83
C HIS A 622 19.30 -12.36 23.29
N CYS A 623 20.55 -12.77 22.99
CA CYS A 623 20.83 -14.13 22.53
C CYS A 623 20.41 -15.20 23.55
N CYS A 624 20.57 -14.97 24.85
CA CYS A 624 20.10 -15.90 25.88
C CYS A 624 18.57 -15.96 25.96
N LEU A 625 17.90 -14.83 25.77
CA LEU A 625 16.44 -14.73 25.73
C LEU A 625 15.88 -15.57 24.59
N ILE A 626 16.31 -15.31 23.35
CA ILE A 626 15.78 -16.00 22.16
C ILE A 626 16.18 -17.49 22.09
N SER A 627 17.30 -17.88 22.70
CA SER A 627 17.71 -19.30 22.77
C SER A 627 17.12 -20.05 23.98
N GLY A 628 16.39 -19.36 24.87
CA GLY A 628 15.90 -19.95 26.12
C GLY A 628 17.04 -20.43 27.04
N ASN A 629 18.20 -19.78 26.98
CA ASN A 629 19.38 -20.23 27.71
C ASN A 629 19.22 -19.99 29.22
N PRO A 630 19.45 -21.00 30.09
CA PRO A 630 19.28 -20.85 31.54
C PRO A 630 20.24 -19.84 32.18
N ARG A 631 21.29 -19.41 31.47
CA ARG A 631 22.21 -18.35 31.93
C ARG A 631 21.58 -16.96 31.93
N LEU A 632 20.41 -16.78 31.32
CA LEU A 632 19.70 -15.49 31.24
C LEU A 632 19.55 -14.83 32.61
N LEU A 633 19.01 -15.55 33.60
CA LEU A 633 18.81 -15.05 34.96
C LEU A 633 20.11 -14.52 35.58
N THR A 634 21.19 -15.30 35.50
CA THR A 634 22.50 -14.90 36.04
C THR A 634 23.08 -13.68 35.32
N LEU A 635 22.84 -13.53 34.02
CA LEU A 635 23.28 -12.38 33.24
C LEU A 635 22.47 -11.13 33.59
N LEU A 636 21.15 -11.25 33.71
CA LEU A 636 20.26 -10.18 34.13
C LEU A 636 20.60 -9.68 35.54
N GLU A 637 20.81 -10.59 36.50
CA GLU A 637 21.26 -10.24 37.86
C GLU A 637 22.60 -9.50 37.87
N LYS A 638 23.54 -9.95 37.03
CA LYS A 638 24.86 -9.31 36.91
C LYS A 638 24.76 -7.94 36.23
N GLY A 639 23.88 -7.79 35.24
CA GLY A 639 23.59 -6.53 34.56
C GLY A 639 22.94 -5.51 35.51
N ALA A 640 21.89 -5.92 36.23
CA ALA A 640 21.22 -5.11 37.23
C ALA A 640 22.19 -4.64 38.34
N LYS A 641 23.08 -5.52 38.83
CA LYS A 641 24.14 -5.15 39.80
C LYS A 641 25.16 -4.15 39.26
N ARG A 642 25.34 -4.09 37.94
CA ARG A 642 26.22 -3.13 37.25
C ARG A 642 25.52 -1.81 36.92
N GLY A 643 24.23 -1.68 37.23
CA GLY A 643 23.45 -0.46 37.01
C GLY A 643 22.78 -0.36 35.63
N ASN A 644 22.70 -1.45 34.86
CA ASN A 644 21.93 -1.49 33.62
C ASN A 644 20.42 -1.54 33.96
N VAL A 645 19.66 -0.53 33.50
CA VAL A 645 18.25 -0.30 33.88
C VAL A 645 17.36 -1.33 33.22
N GLU A 646 17.56 -1.58 31.93
CA GLU A 646 16.78 -2.50 31.10
C GLU A 646 16.94 -3.94 31.60
N ALA A 647 18.16 -4.36 31.94
CA ALA A 647 18.45 -5.67 32.54
C ALA A 647 17.80 -5.84 33.91
N ARG A 648 17.57 -4.75 34.65
CA ARG A 648 16.84 -4.78 35.92
C ARG A 648 15.35 -4.91 35.70
N GLU A 649 14.78 -4.17 34.75
CA GLU A 649 13.37 -4.26 34.37
C GLU A 649 13.03 -5.67 33.87
N MET A 650 13.81 -6.19 32.91
CA MET A 650 13.68 -7.58 32.45
C MET A 650 13.87 -8.61 33.57
N LEU A 651 14.77 -8.37 34.54
CA LEU A 651 14.95 -9.26 35.68
C LEU A 651 13.68 -9.30 36.56
N GLU A 652 13.07 -8.14 36.81
CA GLU A 652 11.84 -8.04 37.60
C GLU A 652 10.66 -8.73 36.90
N GLU A 653 10.53 -8.57 35.58
CA GLU A 653 9.52 -9.27 34.77
C GLU A 653 9.73 -10.79 34.76
N VAL A 654 10.96 -11.25 34.51
CA VAL A 654 11.27 -12.70 34.50
C VAL A 654 11.06 -13.32 35.88
N LYS A 655 11.43 -12.62 36.97
CA LYS A 655 11.15 -13.08 38.34
C LYS A 655 9.64 -13.17 38.60
N SER A 656 8.88 -12.17 38.16
CA SER A 656 7.41 -12.16 38.27
C SER A 656 6.75 -13.30 37.48
N LEU A 657 7.27 -13.66 36.31
CA LEU A 657 6.73 -14.74 35.47
C LEU A 657 7.05 -16.14 36.01
N LEU A 658 8.13 -16.26 36.78
CA LEU A 658 8.61 -17.53 37.33
C LEU A 658 8.12 -17.79 38.77
N ASP A 659 7.24 -16.94 39.31
CA ASP A 659 6.83 -16.95 40.73
C ASP A 659 8.05 -17.03 41.69
N LEU A 660 9.16 -16.41 41.30
CA LEU A 660 10.36 -16.33 42.13
C LEU A 660 10.23 -15.11 43.03
N ASP A 661 9.51 -15.25 44.14
CA ASP A 661 9.52 -14.27 45.23
C ASP A 661 10.93 -14.16 45.81
N GLU A 662 11.53 -12.97 45.63
CA GLU A 662 12.85 -12.46 46.10
C GLU A 662 14.11 -13.30 45.79
#